data_AF-A0A257UG05-F1
#
_entry.id   AF-A0A257UG05-F1
#
_cell.length_a   1.000
_cell.length_b   1.000
_cell.length_c   1.000
_cell.angle_alpha   90.00
_cell.angle_beta   90.00
_cell.angle_gamma   90.00
#
_symmetry.space_group_name_H-M   'P 1'
#
loop_
_entity.id
_entity.type
_entity.pdbx_description
1 polymer ?
#
loop_
_entity_poly.entity_id
_entity_poly.type
_entity_poly.pdbx_seq_one_letter_code
_entity_poly.pdbx_strand_id
1 'polypeptide(L)'
;MLDVSPHLERFQIRLDRSGDANAILSNAKAAKRDIAAATRVAGSPEWTAEFAFPLDSASAAEDGLEVLNGSAPFLFGTCEHLGRLTIVNGPALPETWEREEVRQHTWQNLRVDDRLLAFKKGGTATKYRILRVSLNIASDVAVLVLLRLDGAALQFVNPTASLPRIFTRLPIRGATFLPINVIIDGQFNALRERDRIAMAEGDREKLSVALRLIPPMMQMAMEEDWRSCHWICRMAKVEKGFSDNESETEFWNEELKGVAQHLATLPIVKTEDGYLPAASDNGRYADFIVPRYSRASPCDEVELLPVWELAEQTKVLDPTVRELVRDWNEVTSGWESLGISLARRGLKEIGEEVSKAADELADLPVKVAPLTWIARFLDTLGQLPERYDCAILMDGLLPSQCGHLSAIASLSFDAEIPDDLKDLAETIGHAVRDRMLDATLATLGADDGYPFLQKVLHAHITNRLTEEMVLKECIDHVSSQLPDGENAEQGGELERGSVNLLRYIWKRQGADGTTAAQKCPLLTRAGSIAHHSAKKIMAPVAAWHEAARPFAEIYVPGRVLADVYCEESEDGHDLVGALIEWGIAFPDPLVRGQRKEIDEKLLAEMVIGAADVRGVKVRDVEFSRVALLETEVIQHCEDDPELASLLLGFVLQYLAPHDSGWRTRRQITAKRGGEAYLPQVAMGISAGFPRSSGHFAQPRAQAMPADSATVRRTP
;
A
#
# COMPACT_ATOMS: atom_id res chain seq x y z
N MET A 1 -17.97 76.95 32.04
CA MET A 1 -17.14 77.62 31.01
C MET A 1 -15.93 78.20 31.70
N LEU A 2 -14.73 77.92 31.20
CA LEU A 2 -13.56 78.76 31.45
C LEU A 2 -13.44 79.69 30.24
N ASP A 3 -13.38 81.00 30.47
CA ASP A 3 -13.19 81.98 29.42
C ASP A 3 -11.68 82.12 29.17
N VAL A 4 -11.17 81.44 28.15
CA VAL A 4 -9.74 81.31 27.87
C VAL A 4 -9.44 81.97 26.53
N SER A 5 -8.76 83.13 26.57
CA SER A 5 -8.25 83.80 25.38
C SER A 5 -7.39 82.84 24.55
N PRO A 6 -7.46 82.85 23.20
CA PRO A 6 -6.76 81.91 22.33
C PRO A 6 -5.26 82.20 22.26
N HIS A 7 -4.53 81.86 23.32
CA HIS A 7 -3.10 81.97 23.44
C HIS A 7 -2.52 80.59 23.71
N LEU A 8 -1.54 80.16 22.92
CA LEU A 8 -0.79 78.94 23.17
C LEU A 8 0.25 79.21 24.26
N GLU A 9 0.40 78.29 25.20
CA GLU A 9 1.33 78.41 26.33
C GLU A 9 2.24 77.18 26.41
N ARG A 10 3.54 77.40 26.65
CA ARG A 10 4.58 76.39 26.78
C ARG A 10 5.06 76.32 28.22
N PHE A 11 5.06 75.11 28.77
CA PHE A 11 5.73 74.73 30.01
C PHE A 11 6.68 73.56 29.74
N GLN A 12 7.59 73.29 30.67
CA GLN A 12 8.43 72.09 30.68
C GLN A 12 8.29 71.45 32.07
N ILE A 13 7.98 70.16 32.15
CA ILE A 13 7.82 69.42 33.41
C ILE A 13 8.76 68.23 33.45
N ARG A 14 9.41 68.01 34.61
CA ARG A 14 10.07 66.74 34.93
C ARG A 14 9.17 65.92 35.85
N LEU A 15 8.49 64.91 35.28
CA LEU A 15 7.64 63.98 36.04
C LEU A 15 8.46 62.84 36.65
N ASP A 16 9.27 63.16 37.65
CA ASP A 16 10.06 62.17 38.38
C ASP A 16 9.20 61.43 39.41
N ARG A 17 9.05 60.11 39.23
CA ARG A 17 8.28 59.22 40.11
C ARG A 17 9.16 58.33 40.98
N SER A 18 10.47 58.58 41.02
CA SER A 18 11.40 57.87 41.92
C SER A 18 11.33 58.40 43.36
N GLY A 19 11.89 57.64 44.30
CA GLY A 19 11.92 57.98 45.72
C GLY A 19 10.69 57.50 46.51
N ASP A 20 10.52 58.04 47.71
CA ASP A 20 9.41 57.69 48.61
C ASP A 20 8.13 58.48 48.26
N ALA A 21 7.04 58.21 49.01
CA ALA A 21 5.77 58.91 48.83
C ALA A 21 5.90 60.44 49.01
N ASN A 22 6.85 60.92 49.82
CA ASN A 22 7.09 62.35 50.02
C ASN A 22 7.82 62.97 48.82
N ALA A 23 8.84 62.29 48.28
CA ALA A 23 9.54 62.69 47.06
C ALA A 23 8.57 62.77 45.87
N ILE A 24 7.78 61.72 45.64
CA ILE A 24 6.76 61.67 44.57
C ILE A 24 5.75 62.83 44.72
N LEU A 25 5.27 63.10 45.95
CA LEU A 25 4.35 64.21 46.22
C LEU A 25 5.02 65.59 46.03
N SER A 26 6.31 65.71 46.34
CA SER A 26 7.10 66.93 46.11
C SER A 26 7.29 67.20 44.62
N ASN A 27 7.65 66.17 43.85
CA ASN A 27 7.83 66.24 42.39
C ASN A 27 6.51 66.58 41.69
N ALA A 28 5.38 66.01 42.15
CA ALA A 28 4.05 66.38 41.67
C ALA A 28 3.67 67.85 42.01
N LYS A 29 4.15 68.41 43.13
CA LYS A 29 4.01 69.84 43.47
C LYS A 29 4.99 70.75 42.72
N ALA A 30 6.11 70.23 42.24
CA ALA A 30 7.00 70.94 41.31
C ALA A 30 6.32 71.05 39.94
N ALA A 31 5.97 69.92 39.30
CA ALA A 31 5.34 69.91 37.99
C ALA A 31 4.06 70.75 37.90
N LYS A 32 3.25 70.81 38.98
CA LYS A 32 2.08 71.72 39.06
C LYS A 32 2.43 73.20 39.06
N ARG A 33 3.56 73.60 39.66
CA ARG A 33 4.06 74.99 39.61
C ARG A 33 4.63 75.31 38.24
N ASP A 34 5.33 74.37 37.60
CA ASP A 34 5.91 74.57 36.28
C ASP A 34 4.81 74.74 35.20
N ILE A 35 3.70 73.99 35.31
CA ILE A 35 2.49 74.19 34.49
C ILE A 35 1.84 75.55 34.79
N ALA A 36 1.75 75.95 36.06
CA ALA A 36 1.21 77.27 36.43
C ALA A 36 2.13 78.46 36.05
N ALA A 37 3.38 78.18 35.71
CA ALA A 37 4.38 79.13 35.21
C ALA A 37 4.57 79.03 33.68
N ALA A 38 3.58 78.46 32.96
CA ALA A 38 3.61 78.39 31.51
C ALA A 38 3.76 79.76 30.85
N THR A 39 4.47 79.80 29.72
CA THR A 39 4.84 81.03 29.00
C THR A 39 4.12 81.11 27.67
N ARG A 40 3.56 82.27 27.33
CA ARG A 40 2.85 82.46 26.05
C ARG A 40 3.80 82.36 24.87
N VAL A 41 3.39 81.61 23.85
CA VAL A 41 4.11 81.39 22.59
C VAL A 41 3.44 82.20 21.49
N ALA A 42 4.24 82.85 20.64
CA ALA A 42 3.76 83.50 19.43
C ALA A 42 3.83 82.53 18.24
N GLY A 43 2.69 82.32 17.56
CA GLY A 43 2.57 81.39 16.44
C GLY A 43 2.27 79.95 16.86
N SER A 44 1.94 79.09 15.89
CA SER A 44 1.84 77.64 16.12
C SER A 44 3.23 77.03 16.22
N PRO A 45 3.55 76.25 17.26
CA PRO A 45 4.77 75.45 17.27
C PRO A 45 4.65 74.30 16.25
N GLU A 46 5.79 73.76 15.84
CA GLU A 46 5.88 72.52 15.04
C GLU A 46 5.36 71.30 15.83
N TRP A 47 5.58 71.28 17.15
CA TRP A 47 5.19 70.21 18.07
C TRP A 47 4.33 70.77 19.21
N THR A 48 3.20 70.13 19.49
CA THR A 48 2.27 70.51 20.57
C THR A 48 2.69 70.00 21.94
N ALA A 49 3.49 68.93 21.99
CA ALA A 49 4.12 68.38 23.18
C ALA A 49 5.40 67.62 22.80
N GLU A 50 6.34 67.53 23.74
CA GLU A 50 7.57 66.75 23.65
C GLU A 50 7.72 65.94 24.95
N PHE A 51 8.16 64.69 24.85
CA PHE A 51 8.33 63.80 25.99
C PHE A 51 9.71 63.13 25.95
N ALA A 52 10.60 63.52 26.87
CA ALA A 52 11.89 62.88 27.06
C ALA A 52 11.83 61.91 28.25
N PHE A 53 12.11 60.63 28.00
CA PHE A 53 12.16 59.59 29.01
C PHE A 53 13.63 59.20 29.26
N PRO A 54 14.13 59.22 30.52
CA PRO A 54 15.36 58.54 30.84
C PRO A 54 15.14 57.03 30.72
N LEU A 55 16.11 56.31 30.18
CA LEU A 55 16.09 54.86 30.01
C LEU A 55 17.33 54.25 30.64
N ASP A 56 17.18 53.10 31.32
CA ASP A 56 18.25 52.45 32.06
C ASP A 56 19.30 51.77 31.15
N SER A 57 18.92 51.47 29.89
CA SER A 57 19.79 50.94 28.85
C SER A 57 19.40 51.45 27.46
N ALA A 58 20.31 51.31 26.49
CA ALA A 58 20.00 51.53 25.08
C ALA A 58 19.07 50.45 24.52
N SER A 59 19.21 49.19 24.96
CA SER A 59 18.36 48.08 24.49
C SER A 59 16.88 48.30 24.78
N ALA A 60 16.54 48.89 25.94
CA ALA A 60 15.16 49.23 26.27
C ALA A 60 14.54 50.29 25.33
N ALA A 61 15.37 51.11 24.67
CA ALA A 61 14.92 51.99 23.58
C ALA A 61 14.68 51.20 22.29
N GLU A 62 15.59 50.28 21.96
CA GLU A 62 15.52 49.44 20.76
C GLU A 62 14.31 48.49 20.81
N ASP A 63 14.10 47.79 21.93
CA ASP A 63 12.92 46.96 22.21
C ASP A 63 11.62 47.77 22.06
N GLY A 64 11.60 48.99 22.63
CA GLY A 64 10.44 49.88 22.57
C GLY A 64 10.15 50.40 21.15
N LEU A 65 11.19 50.65 20.36
CA LEU A 65 11.09 51.04 18.96
C LEU A 65 10.66 49.87 18.06
N GLU A 66 11.11 48.64 18.33
CA GLU A 66 10.64 47.45 17.60
C GLU A 66 9.14 47.20 17.85
N VAL A 67 8.71 47.22 19.13
CA VAL A 67 7.30 47.08 19.49
C VAL A 67 6.46 48.22 18.88
N LEU A 68 6.97 49.45 18.85
CA LEU A 68 6.30 50.56 18.17
C LEU A 68 6.20 50.35 16.65
N ASN A 69 7.29 49.90 16.00
CA ASN A 69 7.30 49.59 14.56
C ASN A 69 6.29 48.50 14.20
N GLY A 70 6.24 47.40 14.96
CA GLY A 70 5.26 46.32 14.76
C GLY A 70 3.82 46.77 15.04
N SER A 71 3.62 47.63 16.04
CA SER A 71 2.29 48.18 16.41
C SER A 71 1.80 49.26 15.46
N ALA A 72 2.71 50.00 14.80
CA ALA A 72 2.42 51.20 14.03
C ALA A 72 1.20 51.10 13.10
N PRO A 73 1.10 50.13 12.16
CA PRO A 73 -0.05 50.02 11.26
C PRO A 73 -1.38 49.80 12.01
N PHE A 74 -1.38 49.05 13.11
CA PHE A 74 -2.57 48.79 13.92
C PHE A 74 -2.99 50.02 14.74
N LEU A 75 -2.02 50.84 15.18
CA LEU A 75 -2.30 52.15 15.80
C LEU A 75 -3.04 53.09 14.85
N PHE A 76 -2.84 53.02 13.53
CA PHE A 76 -3.64 53.78 12.56
C PHE A 76 -5.08 53.27 12.43
N GLY A 77 -5.38 52.04 12.84
CA GLY A 77 -6.75 51.54 12.98
C GLY A 77 -7.41 52.02 14.29
N THR A 78 -6.71 51.88 15.42
CA THR A 78 -7.28 52.15 16.76
C THR A 78 -7.24 53.63 17.19
N CYS A 79 -6.32 54.44 16.64
CA CYS A 79 -6.23 55.88 16.92
C CYS A 79 -6.76 56.70 15.74
N GLU A 80 -8.05 57.04 15.76
CA GLU A 80 -8.72 57.79 14.68
C GLU A 80 -8.03 59.11 14.28
N HIS A 81 -7.42 59.81 15.22
CA HIS A 81 -6.74 61.09 14.97
C HIS A 81 -5.24 60.95 14.65
N LEU A 82 -4.70 59.73 14.49
CA LEU A 82 -3.31 59.52 14.06
C LEU A 82 -3.19 59.77 12.55
N GLY A 83 -2.59 60.90 12.19
CA GLY A 83 -2.35 61.27 10.78
C GLY A 83 -0.98 60.82 10.24
N ARG A 84 0.06 60.90 11.07
CA ARG A 84 1.44 60.53 10.73
C ARG A 84 2.18 60.03 11.97
N LEU A 85 3.08 59.07 11.76
CA LEU A 85 4.08 58.60 12.72
C LEU A 85 5.44 58.57 12.02
N THR A 86 6.40 59.35 12.52
CA THR A 86 7.80 59.32 12.04
C THR A 86 8.67 58.74 13.14
N ILE A 87 9.49 57.74 12.82
CA ILE A 87 10.43 57.09 13.72
C ILE A 87 11.84 57.35 13.21
N VAL A 88 12.71 57.85 14.09
CA VAL A 88 14.09 58.25 13.80
C VAL A 88 15.00 57.55 14.79
N ASN A 89 15.88 56.67 14.31
CA ASN A 89 16.80 55.90 15.16
C ASN A 89 18.26 56.17 14.76
N GLY A 90 18.91 57.10 15.47
CA GLY A 90 20.32 57.44 15.25
C GLY A 90 20.63 57.81 13.79
N PRO A 91 21.62 57.17 13.14
CA PRO A 91 21.97 57.42 11.74
C PRO A 91 21.11 56.66 10.73
N ALA A 92 20.12 55.86 11.17
CA ALA A 92 19.25 55.13 10.25
C ALA A 92 18.31 56.07 9.48
N LEU A 93 17.98 55.70 8.23
CA LEU A 93 17.05 56.47 7.42
C LEU A 93 15.66 56.46 8.08
N PRO A 94 15.00 57.63 8.23
CA PRO A 94 13.78 57.74 9.01
C PRO A 94 12.64 56.93 8.39
N GLU A 95 11.87 56.29 9.26
CA GLU A 95 10.71 55.48 8.89
C GLU A 95 9.46 56.34 9.09
N THR A 96 8.58 56.41 8.09
CA THR A 96 7.37 57.23 8.15
C THR A 96 6.15 56.41 7.76
N TRP A 97 5.17 56.35 8.66
CA TRP A 97 3.81 55.92 8.35
C TRP A 97 2.92 57.15 8.22
N GLU A 98 2.19 57.28 7.11
CA GLU A 98 1.22 58.34 6.86
C GLU A 98 -0.13 57.75 6.47
N ARG A 99 -1.22 58.35 6.98
CA ARG A 99 -2.58 58.01 6.59
C ARG A 99 -2.96 58.77 5.32
N GLU A 100 -3.42 58.06 4.30
CA GLU A 100 -3.96 58.65 3.07
C GLU A 100 -5.48 58.84 3.21
N GLU A 101 -6.28 57.85 2.79
CA GLU A 101 -7.73 57.91 2.76
C GLU A 101 -8.37 57.10 3.90
N VAL A 102 -9.55 57.51 4.35
CA VAL A 102 -10.41 56.76 5.27
C VAL A 102 -11.77 56.55 4.60
N ARG A 103 -12.18 55.29 4.42
CA ARG A 103 -13.48 54.88 3.89
C ARG A 103 -14.27 54.16 4.98
N GLN A 104 -15.59 54.27 4.90
CA GLN A 104 -16.51 53.55 5.78
C GLN A 104 -17.58 52.91 4.92
N HIS A 105 -17.77 51.61 5.09
CA HIS A 105 -18.75 50.84 4.33
C HIS A 105 -19.31 49.70 5.19
N THR A 106 -20.34 49.02 4.68
CA THR A 106 -20.99 47.89 5.36
C THR A 106 -20.94 46.64 4.50
N TRP A 107 -20.54 45.53 5.10
CA TRP A 107 -20.46 44.21 4.45
C TRP A 107 -21.22 43.19 5.33
N GLN A 108 -22.20 42.49 4.76
CA GLN A 108 -23.08 41.53 5.46
C GLN A 108 -23.51 41.95 6.90
N ASN A 109 -23.93 43.21 7.07
CA ASN A 109 -24.31 43.89 8.32
C ASN A 109 -23.14 44.36 9.23
N LEU A 110 -21.90 43.94 8.99
CA LEU A 110 -20.72 44.48 9.67
C LEU A 110 -20.44 45.92 9.19
N ARG A 111 -19.91 46.76 10.09
CA ARG A 111 -19.25 48.02 9.76
C ARG A 111 -17.76 47.77 9.53
N VAL A 112 -17.25 48.22 8.39
CA VAL A 112 -15.82 48.19 8.06
C VAL A 112 -15.29 49.63 7.98
N ASP A 113 -14.46 50.01 8.95
CA ASP A 113 -13.62 51.21 8.86
C ASP A 113 -12.32 50.83 8.12
N ASP A 114 -12.14 51.39 6.93
CA ASP A 114 -11.06 51.07 5.99
C ASP A 114 -10.10 52.26 5.87
N ARG A 115 -8.79 52.04 6.08
CA ARG A 115 -7.79 53.12 6.05
C ARG A 115 -6.57 52.72 5.23
N LEU A 116 -6.27 53.53 4.22
CA LEU A 116 -5.10 53.38 3.36
C LEU A 116 -3.90 54.09 4.00
N LEU A 117 -2.80 53.36 4.14
CA LEU A 117 -1.55 53.80 4.77
C LEU A 117 -0.40 53.76 3.76
N ALA A 118 0.48 54.75 3.83
CA ALA A 118 1.77 54.75 3.14
C ALA A 118 2.90 54.59 4.16
N PHE A 119 3.66 53.50 4.06
CA PHE A 119 4.92 53.31 4.78
C PHE A 119 6.08 53.72 3.88
N LYS A 120 6.99 54.56 4.39
CA LYS A 120 8.13 55.12 3.65
C LYS A 120 9.41 54.85 4.43
N LYS A 121 10.39 54.20 3.79
CA LYS A 121 11.71 53.89 4.37
C LYS A 121 12.79 53.95 3.29
N GLY A 122 13.82 54.77 3.49
CA GLY A 122 14.96 54.85 2.58
C GLY A 122 14.64 55.14 1.12
N GLY A 123 13.57 55.91 0.85
CA GLY A 123 13.11 56.25 -0.51
C GLY A 123 12.16 55.23 -1.15
N THR A 124 11.98 54.03 -0.59
CA THR A 124 10.90 53.13 -1.00
C THR A 124 9.60 53.51 -0.30
N ALA A 125 8.46 53.21 -0.93
CA ALA A 125 7.14 53.42 -0.38
C ALA A 125 6.26 52.17 -0.61
N THR A 126 5.72 51.61 0.46
CA THR A 126 4.84 50.44 0.46
C THR A 126 3.46 50.86 0.95
N LYS A 127 2.39 50.44 0.25
CA LYS A 127 1.02 50.72 0.68
C LYS A 127 0.41 49.56 1.47
N TYR A 128 -0.36 49.92 2.49
CA TYR A 128 -1.08 48.98 3.35
C TYR A 128 -2.53 49.44 3.55
N ARG A 129 -3.44 48.49 3.78
CA ARG A 129 -4.84 48.73 4.17
C ARG A 129 -5.02 48.18 5.58
N ILE A 130 -5.32 49.04 6.55
CA ILE A 130 -5.73 48.60 7.90
C ILE A 130 -7.26 48.62 7.94
N LEU A 131 -7.85 47.44 8.11
CA LEU A 131 -9.30 47.28 8.26
C LEU A 131 -9.63 47.13 9.74
N ARG A 132 -10.68 47.81 10.20
CA ARG A 132 -11.27 47.64 11.53
C ARG A 132 -12.74 47.27 11.36
N VAL A 133 -13.07 46.03 11.66
CA VAL A 133 -14.37 45.39 11.44
C VAL A 133 -15.12 45.31 12.77
N SER A 134 -16.40 45.69 12.79
CA SER A 134 -17.24 45.76 14.00
C SER A 134 -18.71 45.49 13.68
N LEU A 135 -19.53 45.14 14.68
CA LEU A 135 -20.94 44.77 14.43
C LEU A 135 -21.82 45.94 13.96
N ASN A 136 -21.55 47.17 14.40
CA ASN A 136 -22.31 48.37 14.02
C ASN A 136 -21.58 49.66 14.47
N ILE A 137 -22.15 50.83 14.17
CA ILE A 137 -21.57 52.15 14.48
C ILE A 137 -21.33 52.37 15.98
N ALA A 138 -22.18 51.82 16.86
CA ALA A 138 -22.12 51.99 18.31
C ALA A 138 -21.30 50.89 19.03
N SER A 139 -20.75 49.91 18.28
CA SER A 139 -19.95 48.84 18.85
C SER A 139 -18.59 49.38 19.32
N ASP A 140 -18.33 49.27 20.62
CA ASP A 140 -17.08 49.68 21.27
C ASP A 140 -15.97 48.60 21.18
N VAL A 141 -16.17 47.63 20.28
CA VAL A 141 -15.35 46.45 20.03
C VAL A 141 -15.16 46.27 18.51
N ALA A 142 -13.98 45.82 18.10
CA ALA A 142 -13.66 45.47 16.73
C ALA A 142 -12.56 44.40 16.65
N VAL A 143 -12.42 43.79 15.47
CA VAL A 143 -11.20 43.09 15.05
C VAL A 143 -10.50 43.89 13.96
N LEU A 144 -9.17 43.81 13.93
CA LEU A 144 -8.32 44.47 12.93
C LEU A 144 -7.43 43.47 12.20
N VAL A 145 -7.28 43.72 10.90
CA VAL A 145 -6.39 42.98 10.00
C VAL A 145 -5.64 43.96 9.10
N LEU A 146 -4.35 43.68 8.91
CA LEU A 146 -3.47 44.48 8.07
C LEU A 146 -3.28 43.77 6.74
N LEU A 147 -3.50 44.48 5.64
CA LEU A 147 -3.23 44.00 4.28
C LEU A 147 -2.12 44.84 3.66
N ARG A 148 -1.23 44.22 2.88
CA ARG A 148 -0.28 44.88 1.99
C ARG A 148 -0.89 44.95 0.59
N LEU A 149 -0.77 46.10 -0.08
CA LEU A 149 -1.13 46.24 -1.49
C LEU A 149 0.06 45.84 -2.36
N ASP A 150 -0.12 44.85 -3.21
CA ASP A 150 0.82 44.39 -4.23
C ASP A 150 0.22 44.62 -5.62
N GLY A 151 0.45 45.81 -6.17
CA GLY A 151 -0.27 46.31 -7.34
C GLY A 151 -1.76 46.47 -7.04
N ALA A 152 -2.59 45.61 -7.62
CA ALA A 152 -4.03 45.53 -7.33
C ALA A 152 -4.40 44.42 -6.33
N ALA A 153 -3.47 43.51 -6.01
CA ALA A 153 -3.74 42.40 -5.10
C ALA A 153 -3.64 42.84 -3.64
N LEU A 154 -4.56 42.35 -2.81
CA LEU A 154 -4.48 42.46 -1.36
C LEU A 154 -3.80 41.20 -0.81
N GLN A 155 -2.82 41.36 0.07
CA GLN A 155 -2.19 40.26 0.80
C GLN A 155 -2.32 40.46 2.29
N PHE A 156 -2.86 39.47 3.00
CA PHE A 156 -2.91 39.47 4.45
C PHE A 156 -1.50 39.48 5.07
N VAL A 157 -1.26 40.39 6.01
CA VAL A 157 0.02 40.56 6.71
C VAL A 157 -0.12 39.97 8.11
N ASN A 158 0.42 38.77 8.28
CA ASN A 158 0.38 38.03 9.54
C ASN A 158 1.14 38.79 10.67
N PRO A 159 0.51 39.13 11.81
CA PRO A 159 1.16 39.82 12.91
C PRO A 159 2.28 38.99 13.59
N THR A 160 3.44 39.61 13.83
CA THR A 160 4.58 38.97 14.50
C THR A 160 4.20 38.38 15.86
N ALA A 161 4.81 37.27 16.27
CA ALA A 161 4.50 36.65 17.58
C ALA A 161 4.76 37.58 18.79
N SER A 162 5.63 38.58 18.62
CA SER A 162 5.91 39.63 19.61
C SER A 162 4.83 40.70 19.74
N LEU A 163 3.91 40.84 18.77
CA LEU A 163 2.86 41.86 18.82
C LEU A 163 1.68 41.42 19.70
N PRO A 164 1.26 42.20 20.72
CA PRO A 164 0.13 41.81 21.55
C PRO A 164 -1.19 41.82 20.77
N ARG A 165 -2.06 40.83 21.01
CA ARG A 165 -3.31 40.64 20.25
C ARG A 165 -4.51 41.45 20.75
N ILE A 166 -4.40 42.10 21.92
CA ILE A 166 -5.46 42.97 22.46
C ILE A 166 -4.95 44.41 22.54
N PHE A 167 -5.77 45.32 22.02
CA PHE A 167 -5.59 46.76 22.04
C PHE A 167 -6.76 47.41 22.79
N THR A 168 -6.44 48.49 23.49
CA THR A 168 -7.40 49.43 24.10
C THR A 168 -6.91 50.82 23.73
N ARG A 169 -7.16 51.21 22.47
CA ARG A 169 -6.47 52.29 21.71
C ARG A 169 -4.97 52.07 21.48
N LEU A 170 -4.23 51.61 22.48
CA LEU A 170 -2.82 51.16 22.41
C LEU A 170 -2.74 49.66 22.74
N PRO A 171 -1.63 48.95 22.48
CA PRO A 171 -1.48 47.56 22.91
C PRO A 171 -1.67 47.34 24.42
N ILE A 172 -1.97 46.10 24.78
CA ILE A 172 -1.91 45.55 26.14
C ILE A 172 -0.73 44.56 26.18
N ARG A 173 0.35 44.91 26.88
CA ARG A 173 1.68 44.29 26.73
C ARG A 173 1.70 42.78 26.93
N GLY A 174 0.93 42.26 27.88
CA GLY A 174 0.85 40.82 28.17
C GLY A 174 0.00 40.02 27.18
N ALA A 175 -0.70 40.65 26.23
CA ALA A 175 -1.64 39.97 25.33
C ALA A 175 -0.96 39.21 24.15
N THR A 176 0.32 38.87 24.26
CA THR A 176 1.08 38.11 23.26
C THR A 176 0.82 36.61 23.30
N PHE A 177 0.26 36.08 24.40
CA PHE A 177 -0.04 34.64 24.55
C PHE A 177 -1.14 34.12 23.62
N LEU A 178 -1.98 35.00 23.06
CA LEU A 178 -3.14 34.61 22.27
C LEU A 178 -2.70 34.12 20.88
N PRO A 179 -2.95 32.84 20.51
CA PRO A 179 -2.42 32.23 19.28
C PRO A 179 -3.23 32.57 18.02
N ILE A 180 -3.84 33.76 17.99
CA ILE A 180 -4.63 34.30 16.87
C ILE A 180 -3.80 35.23 15.99
N ASN A 181 -4.21 35.42 14.73
CA ASN A 181 -3.54 36.35 13.80
C ASN A 181 -4.32 37.66 13.56
N VAL A 182 -5.39 37.91 14.33
CA VAL A 182 -6.16 39.15 14.30
C VAL A 182 -5.87 39.97 15.55
N ILE A 183 -6.06 41.30 15.47
CA ILE A 183 -5.93 42.19 16.64
C ILE A 183 -7.32 42.57 17.13
N ILE A 184 -7.64 42.28 18.39
CA ILE A 184 -8.87 42.70 19.05
C ILE A 184 -8.68 44.13 19.58
N ASP A 185 -9.56 45.06 19.21
CA ASP A 185 -9.62 46.43 19.74
C ASP A 185 -10.93 46.63 20.50
N GLY A 186 -10.87 47.30 21.65
CA GLY A 186 -12.09 47.71 22.34
C GLY A 186 -11.87 48.47 23.64
N GLN A 187 -12.98 48.96 24.22
CA GLN A 187 -12.97 49.67 25.49
C GLN A 187 -12.95 48.68 26.67
N PHE A 188 -11.81 48.01 26.84
CA PHE A 188 -11.53 47.08 27.94
C PHE A 188 -10.99 47.80 29.20
N ASN A 189 -11.20 47.19 30.36
CA ASN A 189 -10.69 47.66 31.64
C ASN A 189 -9.19 47.34 31.81
N ALA A 190 -8.33 48.04 31.06
CA ALA A 190 -6.88 47.91 31.16
C ALA A 190 -6.34 48.36 32.54
N LEU A 191 -5.44 47.57 33.13
CA LEU A 191 -4.75 47.94 34.37
C LEU A 191 -3.72 49.07 34.14
N ARG A 192 -3.27 49.70 35.24
CA ARG A 192 -2.44 50.93 35.23
C ARG A 192 -1.15 50.82 34.42
N GLU A 193 -0.56 49.64 34.34
CA GLU A 193 0.71 49.39 33.64
C GLU A 193 0.51 48.84 32.21
N ARG A 194 -0.76 48.60 31.83
CA ARG A 194 -1.16 47.96 30.57
C ARG A 194 -0.49 46.59 30.36
N ASP A 195 -0.14 45.92 31.44
CA ASP A 195 0.20 44.50 31.49
C ASP A 195 -0.99 43.66 30.98
N ARG A 196 -2.20 43.93 31.50
CA ARG A 196 -3.42 43.18 31.20
C ARG A 196 -4.70 44.00 31.29
N ILE A 197 -5.80 43.36 30.91
CA ILE A 197 -7.18 43.79 31.16
C ILE A 197 -7.75 43.06 32.39
N ALA A 198 -8.83 43.57 32.98
CA ALA A 198 -9.39 43.06 34.22
C ALA A 198 -10.10 41.69 34.11
N MET A 199 -10.42 41.23 32.89
CA MET A 199 -11.15 39.97 32.61
C MET A 199 -12.49 39.83 33.36
N ALA A 200 -13.12 40.97 33.68
CA ALA A 200 -14.47 41.03 34.26
C ALA A 200 -15.52 40.57 33.24
N GLU A 201 -16.75 40.30 33.70
CA GLU A 201 -17.87 39.81 32.87
C GLU A 201 -18.08 40.66 31.60
N GLY A 202 -18.15 41.99 31.73
CA GLY A 202 -18.26 42.92 30.60
C GLY A 202 -16.98 43.12 29.77
N ASP A 203 -15.82 42.62 30.20
CA ASP A 203 -14.65 42.47 29.33
C ASP A 203 -14.74 41.14 28.56
N ARG A 204 -15.15 40.05 29.22
CA ARG A 204 -15.36 38.73 28.61
C ARG A 204 -16.40 38.77 27.50
N GLU A 205 -17.58 39.35 27.73
CA GLU A 205 -18.63 39.51 26.71
C GLU A 205 -18.11 40.24 25.46
N LYS A 206 -17.33 41.31 25.65
CA LYS A 206 -16.69 42.05 24.55
C LYS A 206 -15.68 41.20 23.78
N LEU A 207 -14.90 40.36 24.47
CA LEU A 207 -13.97 39.43 23.82
C LEU A 207 -14.71 38.35 23.02
N SER A 208 -15.78 37.77 23.57
CA SER A 208 -16.67 36.85 22.85
C SER A 208 -17.25 37.49 21.58
N VAL A 209 -17.71 38.75 21.67
CA VAL A 209 -18.19 39.51 20.51
C VAL A 209 -17.09 39.76 19.49
N ALA A 210 -15.87 40.11 19.92
CA ALA A 210 -14.73 40.32 19.02
C ALA A 210 -14.35 39.03 18.26
N LEU A 211 -14.21 37.92 18.98
CA LEU A 211 -13.84 36.63 18.41
C LEU A 211 -14.89 36.13 17.39
N ARG A 212 -16.17 36.39 17.63
CA ARG A 212 -17.27 36.07 16.70
C ARG A 212 -17.29 36.90 15.40
N LEU A 213 -16.47 37.95 15.29
CA LEU A 213 -16.25 38.68 14.02
C LEU A 213 -15.27 37.97 13.07
N ILE A 214 -14.49 37.00 13.56
CA ILE A 214 -13.45 36.32 12.76
C ILE A 214 -14.03 35.51 11.58
N PRO A 215 -15.08 34.68 11.73
CA PRO A 215 -15.63 33.92 10.60
C PRO A 215 -16.25 34.80 9.51
N PRO A 216 -17.08 35.83 9.82
CA PRO A 216 -17.53 36.81 8.83
C PRO A 216 -16.37 37.58 8.16
N MET A 217 -15.31 37.93 8.90
CA MET A 217 -14.13 38.58 8.31
C MET A 217 -13.35 37.65 7.38
N MET A 218 -13.30 36.34 7.63
CA MET A 218 -12.71 35.36 6.72
C MET A 218 -13.54 35.22 5.43
N GLN A 219 -14.88 35.23 5.53
CA GLN A 219 -15.76 35.23 4.36
C GLN A 219 -15.53 36.48 3.50
N MET A 220 -15.47 37.68 4.11
CA MET A 220 -15.12 38.93 3.42
C MET A 220 -13.73 38.87 2.77
N ALA A 221 -12.75 38.24 3.42
CA ALA A 221 -11.40 38.06 2.88
C ALA A 221 -11.37 37.15 1.64
N MET A 222 -12.30 36.21 1.52
CA MET A 222 -12.46 35.36 0.34
C MET A 222 -13.24 36.06 -0.78
N GLU A 223 -14.29 36.82 -0.46
CA GLU A 223 -15.03 37.63 -1.43
C GLU A 223 -14.16 38.72 -2.09
N GLU A 224 -13.18 39.28 -1.36
CA GLU A 224 -12.20 40.23 -1.89
C GLU A 224 -10.88 39.58 -2.41
N ASP A 225 -10.79 38.25 -2.55
CA ASP A 225 -9.61 37.48 -3.01
C ASP A 225 -8.28 37.88 -2.31
N TRP A 226 -8.30 37.99 -0.98
CA TRP A 226 -7.09 38.32 -0.22
C TRP A 226 -6.11 37.14 -0.25
N ARG A 227 -4.92 37.37 -0.83
CA ARG A 227 -3.81 36.41 -0.75
C ARG A 227 -3.45 36.15 0.71
N SER A 228 -3.18 34.89 1.04
CA SER A 228 -2.79 34.44 2.37
C SER A 228 -3.86 34.64 3.47
N CYS A 229 -5.14 34.80 3.11
CA CYS A 229 -6.26 35.00 4.04
C CYS A 229 -6.48 33.84 5.03
N HIS A 230 -6.13 32.61 4.66
CA HIS A 230 -6.23 31.43 5.54
C HIS A 230 -5.52 31.61 6.89
N TRP A 231 -4.52 32.49 6.97
CA TRP A 231 -3.88 32.84 8.24
C TRP A 231 -4.81 33.54 9.24
N ILE A 232 -5.91 34.17 8.81
CA ILE A 232 -6.97 34.69 9.71
C ILE A 232 -7.56 33.56 10.57
N CYS A 233 -7.57 32.33 10.04
CA CYS A 233 -8.13 31.15 10.69
C CYS A 233 -7.21 30.53 11.76
N ARG A 234 -5.98 31.03 11.92
CA ARG A 234 -5.05 30.53 12.94
C ARG A 234 -5.62 30.80 14.34
N MET A 235 -5.79 29.72 15.08
CA MET A 235 -6.03 29.70 16.52
C MET A 235 -5.63 28.34 17.07
N ALA A 236 -5.18 28.32 18.32
CA ALA A 236 -4.71 27.12 19.01
C ALA A 236 -5.08 27.20 20.49
N LYS A 237 -4.77 26.15 21.25
CA LYS A 237 -4.96 26.13 22.69
C LYS A 237 -4.07 27.19 23.36
N VAL A 238 -4.67 27.98 24.25
CA VAL A 238 -3.95 28.87 25.17
C VAL A 238 -3.41 28.05 26.34
N GLU A 239 -2.10 28.14 26.58
CA GLU A 239 -1.44 27.53 27.75
C GLU A 239 -1.57 28.38 29.03
N LYS A 240 -1.56 29.71 28.89
CA LYS A 240 -1.63 30.68 30.00
C LYS A 240 -2.34 31.96 29.57
N GLY A 241 -3.17 32.51 30.45
CA GLY A 241 -3.80 33.83 30.27
C GLY A 241 -2.98 35.00 30.82
N PHE A 242 -3.66 36.11 31.12
CA PHE A 242 -3.14 37.26 31.87
C PHE A 242 -2.90 36.98 33.37
N SER A 243 -3.28 35.79 33.82
CA SER A 243 -3.08 35.28 35.17
C SER A 243 -2.96 33.77 35.15
N ASP A 244 -2.34 33.17 36.16
CA ASP A 244 -2.30 31.70 36.36
C ASP A 244 -3.65 31.15 36.88
N ASN A 245 -4.78 31.76 36.45
CA ASN A 245 -6.14 31.36 36.80
C ASN A 245 -6.70 30.42 35.73
N GLU A 246 -6.96 29.17 36.11
CA GLU A 246 -7.51 28.14 35.21
C GLU A 246 -8.81 28.61 34.53
N SER A 247 -9.70 29.31 35.24
CA SER A 247 -10.96 29.87 34.70
C SER A 247 -10.78 31.02 33.69
N GLU A 248 -9.58 31.59 33.57
CA GLU A 248 -9.24 32.50 32.48
C GLU A 248 -8.83 31.70 31.23
N THR A 249 -7.94 30.70 31.41
CA THR A 249 -7.47 29.81 30.36
C THR A 249 -8.59 28.93 29.78
N GLU A 250 -9.55 28.48 30.60
CA GLU A 250 -10.77 27.80 30.16
C GLU A 250 -11.60 28.69 29.23
N PHE A 251 -11.95 29.90 29.68
CA PHE A 251 -12.73 30.86 28.89
C PHE A 251 -12.09 31.16 27.52
N TRP A 252 -10.77 31.38 27.48
CA TRP A 252 -10.05 31.58 26.22
C TRP A 252 -10.16 30.36 25.29
N ASN A 253 -9.99 29.16 25.83
CA ASN A 253 -10.05 27.92 25.05
C ASN A 253 -11.48 27.59 24.57
N GLU A 254 -12.51 27.92 25.36
CA GLU A 254 -13.91 27.75 24.96
C GLU A 254 -14.32 28.68 23.80
N GLU A 255 -14.03 29.99 23.88
CA GLU A 255 -14.37 30.93 22.80
C GLU A 255 -13.53 30.68 21.54
N LEU A 256 -12.22 30.38 21.67
CA LEU A 256 -11.39 30.02 20.52
C LEU A 256 -11.84 28.71 19.87
N LYS A 257 -12.27 27.71 20.66
CA LYS A 257 -12.88 26.48 20.13
C LYS A 257 -14.17 26.78 19.38
N GLY A 258 -15.07 27.60 19.94
CA GLY A 258 -16.33 27.96 19.30
C GLY A 258 -16.13 28.66 17.95
N VAL A 259 -15.15 29.56 17.86
CA VAL A 259 -14.79 30.21 16.58
C VAL A 259 -14.14 29.24 15.60
N ALA A 260 -13.22 28.39 16.04
CA ALA A 260 -12.59 27.39 15.18
C ALA A 260 -13.60 26.35 14.67
N GLN A 261 -14.58 25.94 15.48
CA GLN A 261 -15.68 25.07 15.07
C GLN A 261 -16.56 25.72 13.99
N HIS A 262 -16.85 27.02 14.10
CA HIS A 262 -17.57 27.76 13.06
C HIS A 262 -16.73 27.87 11.79
N LEU A 263 -15.45 28.25 11.88
CA LEU A 263 -14.56 28.31 10.72
C LEU A 263 -14.41 26.96 10.01
N ALA A 264 -14.39 25.85 10.76
CA ALA A 264 -14.24 24.51 10.20
C ALA A 264 -15.43 24.08 9.31
N THR A 265 -16.64 24.59 9.55
CA THR A 265 -17.83 24.27 8.73
C THR A 265 -18.04 25.23 7.56
N LEU A 266 -17.29 26.33 7.48
CA LEU A 266 -17.32 27.24 6.33
C LEU A 266 -16.47 26.69 5.17
N PRO A 267 -16.89 26.85 3.90
CA PRO A 267 -16.11 26.41 2.74
C PRO A 267 -14.94 27.37 2.48
N ILE A 268 -13.85 27.20 3.25
CA ILE A 268 -12.69 28.11 3.25
C ILE A 268 -11.38 27.44 2.84
N VAL A 269 -11.35 26.11 2.74
CA VAL A 269 -10.14 25.34 2.44
C VAL A 269 -10.05 25.12 0.94
N LYS A 270 -9.01 25.67 0.31
CA LYS A 270 -8.80 25.54 -1.14
C LYS A 270 -8.20 24.17 -1.49
N THR A 271 -8.90 23.42 -2.31
CA THR A 271 -8.54 22.11 -2.89
C THR A 271 -8.52 22.22 -4.43
N GLU A 272 -8.28 21.14 -5.15
CA GLU A 272 -8.42 21.13 -6.63
C GLU A 272 -9.88 21.39 -7.08
N ASP A 273 -10.85 20.79 -6.38
CA ASP A 273 -12.29 20.87 -6.68
C ASP A 273 -12.95 22.18 -6.22
N GLY A 274 -12.17 23.13 -5.69
CA GLY A 274 -12.63 24.46 -5.27
C GLY A 274 -12.43 24.71 -3.78
N TYR A 275 -13.46 25.24 -3.10
CA TYR A 275 -13.41 25.54 -1.67
C TYR A 275 -14.32 24.60 -0.88
N LEU A 276 -13.73 23.86 0.05
CA LEU A 276 -14.41 22.88 0.91
C LEU A 276 -14.31 23.27 2.39
N PRO A 277 -15.22 22.78 3.26
CA PRO A 277 -15.07 22.93 4.71
C PRO A 277 -13.97 22.01 5.23
N ALA A 278 -13.41 22.34 6.41
CA ALA A 278 -12.43 21.49 7.09
C ALA A 278 -13.07 20.35 7.90
N ALA A 279 -14.36 20.49 8.24
CA ALA A 279 -15.18 19.49 8.89
C ALA A 279 -16.63 19.59 8.39
N SER A 280 -17.27 18.44 8.12
CA SER A 280 -18.65 18.36 7.65
C SER A 280 -19.29 17.07 8.13
N ASP A 281 -20.48 17.15 8.73
CA ASP A 281 -21.18 15.97 9.26
C ASP A 281 -21.80 15.08 8.17
N ASN A 282 -22.09 15.65 6.99
CA ASN A 282 -22.95 15.03 5.96
C ASN A 282 -22.50 15.33 4.51
N GLY A 283 -21.23 15.66 4.27
CA GLY A 283 -20.74 15.99 2.93
C GLY A 283 -19.22 16.05 2.81
N ARG A 284 -18.72 16.41 1.62
CA ARG A 284 -17.28 16.58 1.37
C ARG A 284 -16.66 17.61 2.33
N TYR A 285 -15.41 17.36 2.68
CA TYR A 285 -14.53 18.20 3.48
C TYR A 285 -13.11 18.08 2.91
N ALA A 286 -12.21 19.00 3.24
CA ALA A 286 -10.82 18.90 2.83
C ALA A 286 -10.00 17.96 3.74
N ASP A 287 -9.12 17.17 3.14
CA ASP A 287 -8.15 16.32 3.85
C ASP A 287 -6.83 17.08 4.12
N PHE A 288 -6.34 16.95 5.34
CA PHE A 288 -5.12 17.62 5.81
C PHE A 288 -3.98 16.62 5.90
N ILE A 289 -3.19 16.56 4.84
CA ILE A 289 -2.16 15.55 4.67
C ILE A 289 -0.96 15.83 5.57
N VAL A 290 -0.61 14.90 6.46
CA VAL A 290 0.51 15.01 7.41
C VAL A 290 1.65 14.05 7.03
N PRO A 291 2.92 14.43 7.23
CA PRO A 291 4.08 13.66 6.78
C PRO A 291 4.44 12.54 7.77
N ARG A 292 3.51 11.62 8.03
CA ARG A 292 3.53 10.70 9.18
C ARG A 292 3.10 9.29 8.80
N TYR A 293 3.52 8.30 9.60
CA TYR A 293 2.97 6.94 9.49
C TYR A 293 1.45 6.94 9.67
N SER A 294 0.94 7.68 10.67
CA SER A 294 -0.50 7.83 10.93
C SER A 294 -0.80 9.20 11.54
N ARG A 295 -2.07 9.61 11.59
CA ARG A 295 -2.50 10.83 12.32
C ARG A 295 -2.17 10.78 13.82
N ALA A 296 -2.02 9.58 14.39
CA ALA A 296 -1.65 9.36 15.78
C ALA A 296 -0.13 9.45 16.05
N SER A 297 0.71 9.55 15.02
CA SER A 297 2.14 9.77 15.20
C SER A 297 2.40 11.17 15.80
N PRO A 298 3.24 11.30 16.85
CA PRO A 298 3.40 12.55 17.60
C PRO A 298 4.23 13.61 16.87
N CYS A 299 5.00 13.22 15.86
CA CYS A 299 5.91 14.07 15.11
C CYS A 299 5.85 13.72 13.61
N ASP A 300 6.50 14.57 12.81
CA ASP A 300 6.69 14.37 11.38
C ASP A 300 7.85 13.38 11.13
N GLU A 301 7.74 12.52 10.10
CA GLU A 301 8.51 11.27 9.98
C GLU A 301 9.08 11.01 8.57
N VAL A 302 8.50 11.63 7.55
CA VAL A 302 8.94 11.62 6.13
C VAL A 302 8.87 13.03 5.55
N GLU A 303 9.14 13.23 4.26
CA GLU A 303 8.85 14.52 3.61
C GLU A 303 7.36 14.70 3.30
N LEU A 304 6.86 15.93 3.42
CA LEU A 304 5.44 16.24 3.20
C LEU A 304 5.01 16.19 1.73
N LEU A 305 5.91 16.48 0.78
CA LEU A 305 5.52 16.54 -0.63
C LEU A 305 5.17 15.14 -1.21
N PRO A 306 5.96 14.07 -0.99
CA PRO A 306 5.58 12.72 -1.41
C PRO A 306 4.22 12.26 -0.86
N VAL A 307 3.95 12.47 0.44
CA VAL A 307 2.68 12.07 1.06
C VAL A 307 1.50 12.90 0.50
N TRP A 308 1.72 14.19 0.24
CA TRP A 308 0.71 15.04 -0.40
C TRP A 308 0.43 14.64 -1.86
N GLU A 309 1.47 14.37 -2.65
CA GLU A 309 1.34 13.91 -4.04
C GLU A 309 0.61 12.56 -4.12
N LEU A 310 0.81 11.65 -3.15
CA LEU A 310 0.05 10.41 -3.03
C LEU A 310 -1.45 10.65 -2.83
N ALA A 311 -1.82 11.60 -1.98
CA ALA A 311 -3.23 11.95 -1.71
C ALA A 311 -3.88 12.71 -2.89
N GLU A 312 -3.15 13.65 -3.49
CA GLU A 312 -3.53 14.37 -4.73
C GLU A 312 -3.92 13.37 -5.83
N GLN A 313 -3.16 12.28 -5.95
CA GLN A 313 -3.39 11.24 -6.96
C GLN A 313 -4.56 10.29 -6.66
N THR A 314 -5.31 10.48 -5.57
CA THR A 314 -6.54 9.71 -5.29
C THR A 314 -7.80 10.37 -5.88
N LYS A 315 -8.90 9.62 -5.93
CA LYS A 315 -10.27 10.06 -6.25
C LYS A 315 -11.17 10.15 -5.00
N VAL A 316 -10.65 9.79 -3.83
CA VAL A 316 -11.41 9.63 -2.56
C VAL A 316 -10.98 10.58 -1.44
N LEU A 317 -9.86 11.28 -1.60
CA LEU A 317 -9.40 12.34 -0.69
C LEU A 317 -9.44 13.69 -1.40
N ASP A 318 -9.71 14.74 -0.63
CA ASP A 318 -9.81 16.13 -1.09
C ASP A 318 -8.69 16.99 -0.48
N PRO A 319 -7.40 16.79 -0.85
CA PRO A 319 -6.29 17.49 -0.22
C PRO A 319 -6.29 19.00 -0.53
N THR A 320 -5.80 19.78 0.43
CA THR A 320 -5.49 21.21 0.24
C THR A 320 -4.53 21.42 -0.93
N VAL A 321 -4.64 22.49 -1.71
CA VAL A 321 -3.68 22.78 -2.81
C VAL A 321 -2.22 22.86 -2.34
N ARG A 322 -1.29 22.46 -3.22
CA ARG A 322 0.13 22.22 -2.93
C ARG A 322 0.83 23.36 -2.18
N GLU A 323 0.52 24.60 -2.52
CA GLU A 323 1.15 25.79 -1.94
C GLU A 323 0.71 26.06 -0.50
N LEU A 324 -0.45 25.52 -0.09
CA LEU A 324 -1.10 25.82 1.19
C LEU A 324 -1.06 24.65 2.20
N VAL A 325 -0.60 23.45 1.80
CA VAL A 325 -0.58 22.26 2.68
C VAL A 325 0.23 22.46 3.97
N ARG A 326 1.31 23.24 3.93
CA ARG A 326 2.11 23.58 5.14
C ARG A 326 1.35 24.51 6.07
N ASP A 327 0.82 25.60 5.52
CA ASP A 327 0.08 26.62 6.26
C ASP A 327 -1.20 26.03 6.89
N TRP A 328 -1.96 25.22 6.14
CA TRP A 328 -3.14 24.53 6.67
C TRP A 328 -2.81 23.47 7.71
N ASN A 329 -1.67 22.77 7.61
CA ASN A 329 -1.22 21.88 8.68
C ASN A 329 -0.93 22.62 9.99
N GLU A 330 -0.40 23.86 9.93
CA GLU A 330 -0.18 24.65 11.14
C GLU A 330 -1.51 25.17 11.73
N VAL A 331 -2.43 25.66 10.89
CA VAL A 331 -3.79 26.08 11.31
C VAL A 331 -4.56 24.92 11.94
N THR A 332 -4.61 23.76 11.27
CA THR A 332 -5.37 22.59 11.75
C THR A 332 -4.74 21.92 12.95
N SER A 333 -3.41 21.93 13.10
CA SER A 333 -2.77 21.48 14.34
C SER A 333 -3.11 22.38 15.53
N GLY A 334 -3.36 23.68 15.29
CA GLY A 334 -3.94 24.57 16.28
C GLY A 334 -5.36 24.18 16.66
N TRP A 335 -6.23 23.95 15.68
CA TRP A 335 -7.62 23.54 15.90
C TRP A 335 -7.75 22.17 16.61
N GLU A 336 -6.89 21.21 16.28
CA GLU A 336 -6.82 19.91 16.95
C GLU A 336 -6.45 20.06 18.43
N SER A 337 -5.56 21.00 18.78
CA SER A 337 -5.24 21.30 20.19
C SER A 337 -6.40 21.90 21.00
N LEU A 338 -7.40 22.50 20.32
CA LEU A 338 -8.68 22.94 20.89
C LEU A 338 -9.71 21.78 20.99
N GLY A 339 -9.34 20.57 20.57
CA GLY A 339 -10.18 19.39 20.58
C GLY A 339 -11.27 19.43 19.50
N ILE A 340 -10.89 19.82 18.28
CA ILE A 340 -11.71 19.72 17.07
C ILE A 340 -11.22 18.52 16.25
N SER A 341 -12.14 17.63 15.88
CA SER A 341 -11.84 16.49 15.01
C SER A 341 -11.78 16.96 13.56
N LEU A 342 -10.68 16.65 12.88
CA LEU A 342 -10.41 17.02 11.49
C LEU A 342 -9.89 15.81 10.73
N ALA A 343 -10.05 15.82 9.40
CA ALA A 343 -9.55 14.78 8.51
C ALA A 343 -8.02 14.90 8.29
N ARG A 344 -7.23 14.75 9.36
CA ARG A 344 -5.77 14.64 9.24
C ARG A 344 -5.41 13.23 8.75
N ARG A 345 -4.67 13.14 7.65
CA ARG A 345 -4.33 11.87 6.97
C ARG A 345 -2.81 11.68 6.90
N GLY A 346 -2.29 10.63 7.54
CA GLY A 346 -0.93 10.12 7.30
C GLY A 346 -0.94 9.01 6.25
N LEU A 347 0.21 8.38 6.03
CA LEU A 347 0.38 7.28 5.07
C LEU A 347 -0.60 6.13 5.33
N LYS A 348 -0.82 5.78 6.61
CA LYS A 348 -1.81 4.78 7.02
C LYS A 348 -3.22 5.14 6.54
N GLU A 349 -3.71 6.33 6.90
CA GLU A 349 -5.09 6.71 6.57
C GLU A 349 -5.29 6.96 5.05
N ILE A 350 -4.23 7.25 4.30
CA ILE A 350 -4.25 7.30 2.83
C ILE A 350 -4.38 5.88 2.24
N GLY A 351 -3.55 4.94 2.71
CA GLY A 351 -3.61 3.54 2.28
C GLY A 351 -4.97 2.90 2.57
N GLU A 352 -5.46 3.03 3.81
CA GLU A 352 -6.74 2.46 4.26
C GLU A 352 -7.96 2.97 3.48
N GLU A 353 -8.02 4.25 3.08
CA GLU A 353 -9.15 4.78 2.30
C GLU A 353 -9.07 4.41 0.80
N VAL A 354 -7.87 4.09 0.30
CA VAL A 354 -7.66 3.69 -1.10
C VAL A 354 -7.87 2.19 -1.33
N SER A 355 -7.47 1.32 -0.39
CA SER A 355 -7.72 -0.14 -0.49
C SER A 355 -9.14 -0.56 -0.07
N LYS A 356 -9.82 0.26 0.74
CA LYS A 356 -11.10 0.01 1.43
C LYS A 356 -12.21 -0.76 0.69
N ALA A 357 -12.26 -0.64 -0.62
CA ALA A 357 -13.32 -1.15 -1.49
C ALA A 357 -12.79 -1.59 -2.86
N ALA A 358 -11.52 -2.01 -2.92
CA ALA A 358 -10.88 -2.52 -4.12
C ALA A 358 -10.39 -3.96 -3.85
N ASP A 359 -10.93 -4.92 -4.58
CA ASP A 359 -10.44 -6.31 -4.59
C ASP A 359 -9.46 -6.52 -5.77
N GLU A 360 -9.59 -5.72 -6.84
CA GLU A 360 -8.67 -5.70 -7.99
C GLU A 360 -7.84 -4.41 -8.07
N LEU A 361 -6.64 -4.54 -8.65
CA LEU A 361 -5.74 -3.43 -9.03
C LEU A 361 -6.43 -2.35 -9.88
N ALA A 362 -7.43 -2.73 -10.67
CA ALA A 362 -8.20 -1.83 -11.53
C ALA A 362 -9.22 -0.96 -10.75
N ASP A 363 -9.70 -1.44 -9.61
CA ASP A 363 -10.72 -0.75 -8.79
C ASP A 363 -10.13 0.39 -7.94
N LEU A 364 -8.81 0.39 -7.74
CA LEU A 364 -8.14 1.37 -6.89
C LEU A 364 -8.51 2.81 -7.30
N PRO A 365 -9.08 3.61 -6.39
CA PRO A 365 -9.67 4.91 -6.72
C PRO A 365 -8.59 5.99 -6.87
N VAL A 366 -7.78 5.90 -7.93
CA VAL A 366 -6.65 6.81 -8.23
C VAL A 366 -6.78 7.47 -9.60
N LYS A 367 -6.23 8.69 -9.74
CA LYS A 367 -6.19 9.51 -10.96
C LYS A 367 -5.09 9.09 -11.95
N VAL A 368 -4.11 8.32 -11.49
CA VAL A 368 -2.95 7.83 -12.26
C VAL A 368 -3.04 6.32 -12.49
N ALA A 369 -2.06 5.71 -13.18
CA ALA A 369 -1.99 4.25 -13.30
C ALA A 369 -1.81 3.59 -11.91
N PRO A 370 -2.63 2.59 -11.53
CA PRO A 370 -2.61 2.02 -10.18
C PRO A 370 -1.23 1.51 -9.71
N LEU A 371 -0.50 0.78 -10.56
CA LEU A 371 0.86 0.31 -10.24
C LEU A 371 1.85 1.46 -9.96
N THR A 372 1.71 2.60 -10.66
CA THR A 372 2.53 3.79 -10.41
C THR A 372 2.20 4.44 -9.07
N TRP A 373 0.92 4.43 -8.66
CA TRP A 373 0.53 4.90 -7.33
C TRP A 373 1.05 3.98 -6.22
N ILE A 374 0.91 2.65 -6.38
CA ILE A 374 1.43 1.66 -5.44
C ILE A 374 2.96 1.80 -5.32
N ALA A 375 3.70 1.87 -6.43
CA ALA A 375 5.15 2.06 -6.42
C ALA A 375 5.58 3.30 -5.62
N ARG A 376 4.87 4.43 -5.77
CA ARG A 376 5.09 5.67 -5.00
C ARG A 376 4.73 5.53 -3.52
N PHE A 377 3.66 4.81 -3.22
CA PHE A 377 3.21 4.57 -1.85
C PHE A 377 4.24 3.74 -1.10
N LEU A 378 4.68 2.63 -1.69
CA LEU A 378 5.71 1.75 -1.17
C LEU A 378 7.08 2.42 -1.04
N ASP A 379 7.48 3.26 -2.00
CA ASP A 379 8.71 4.06 -1.86
C ASP A 379 8.63 5.02 -0.66
N THR A 380 7.50 5.70 -0.50
CA THR A 380 7.27 6.64 0.62
C THR A 380 7.16 5.90 1.96
N LEU A 381 6.63 4.67 2.01
CA LEU A 381 6.71 3.80 3.18
C LEU A 381 8.18 3.42 3.50
N GLY A 382 9.01 3.23 2.48
CA GLY A 382 10.43 2.88 2.65
C GLY A 382 11.32 4.00 3.18
N GLN A 383 10.80 5.23 3.21
CA GLN A 383 11.42 6.39 3.86
C GLN A 383 11.13 6.45 5.37
N LEU A 384 10.18 5.67 5.89
CA LEU A 384 9.85 5.65 7.31
C LEU A 384 10.97 5.02 8.16
N PRO A 385 11.12 5.45 9.43
CA PRO A 385 12.02 4.77 10.37
C PRO A 385 11.62 3.31 10.61
N GLU A 386 12.61 2.41 10.65
CA GLU A 386 12.47 0.93 10.76
C GLU A 386 11.79 0.42 12.06
N ARG A 387 11.25 1.33 12.88
CA ARG A 387 10.38 1.03 14.04
C ARG A 387 8.92 0.76 13.65
N TYR A 388 8.52 1.09 12.41
CA TYR A 388 7.16 0.92 11.92
C TYR A 388 6.99 -0.41 11.20
N ASP A 389 5.90 -1.10 11.52
CA ASP A 389 5.48 -2.29 10.77
C ASP A 389 4.72 -1.85 9.51
N CYS A 390 5.47 -1.65 8.42
CA CYS A 390 4.89 -1.33 7.12
C CYS A 390 4.07 -2.47 6.52
N ALA A 391 4.15 -3.71 7.03
CA ALA A 391 3.33 -4.82 6.52
C ALA A 391 1.84 -4.53 6.68
N ILE A 392 1.44 -3.94 7.81
CA ILE A 392 0.04 -3.57 8.10
C ILE A 392 -0.52 -2.57 7.07
N LEU A 393 0.33 -1.82 6.35
CA LEU A 393 -0.08 -0.84 5.35
C LEU A 393 -0.03 -1.36 3.90
N MET A 394 0.51 -2.56 3.66
CA MET A 394 0.55 -3.17 2.32
C MET A 394 -0.31 -4.43 2.21
N ASP A 395 -0.84 -4.94 3.33
CA ASP A 395 -1.71 -6.12 3.35
C ASP A 395 -3.05 -5.82 2.66
N GLY A 396 -3.39 -6.59 1.62
CA GLY A 396 -4.53 -6.30 0.76
C GLY A 396 -4.32 -5.11 -0.20
N LEU A 397 -3.07 -4.67 -0.42
CA LEU A 397 -2.74 -3.60 -1.37
C LEU A 397 -1.75 -4.04 -2.47
N LEU A 398 -1.07 -5.18 -2.32
CA LEU A 398 -0.12 -5.68 -3.30
C LEU A 398 -0.80 -6.57 -4.35
N PRO A 399 -0.67 -6.27 -5.66
CA PRO A 399 -1.31 -7.05 -6.71
C PRO A 399 -0.56 -8.35 -7.03
N SER A 400 -1.34 -9.40 -7.32
CA SER A 400 -0.84 -10.63 -7.93
C SER A 400 -0.54 -10.46 -9.43
N GLN A 401 0.04 -11.47 -10.10
CA GLN A 401 0.18 -11.48 -11.57
C GLN A 401 -1.17 -11.55 -12.31
N CYS A 402 -2.28 -11.82 -11.61
CA CYS A 402 -3.65 -11.70 -12.14
C CYS A 402 -4.27 -10.31 -11.91
N GLY A 403 -3.64 -9.46 -11.08
CA GLY A 403 -4.17 -8.14 -10.68
C GLY A 403 -5.04 -8.16 -9.42
N HIS A 404 -5.32 -9.31 -8.81
CA HIS A 404 -6.04 -9.38 -7.53
C HIS A 404 -5.19 -8.82 -6.39
N LEU A 405 -5.76 -7.97 -5.53
CA LEU A 405 -5.07 -7.40 -4.38
C LEU A 405 -4.99 -8.42 -3.24
N SER A 406 -3.78 -8.73 -2.82
CA SER A 406 -3.49 -9.90 -1.99
C SER A 406 -2.84 -9.55 -0.65
N ALA A 407 -3.00 -10.44 0.33
CA ALA A 407 -2.26 -10.37 1.58
C ALA A 407 -0.76 -10.65 1.33
N ILE A 408 0.13 -9.96 2.04
CA ILE A 408 1.59 -10.06 1.78
C ILE A 408 2.07 -11.50 1.99
N ALA A 409 1.52 -12.16 3.02
CA ALA A 409 1.88 -13.53 3.39
C ALA A 409 1.44 -14.59 2.36
N SER A 410 0.53 -14.28 1.42
CA SER A 410 0.17 -15.15 0.31
C SER A 410 0.99 -14.92 -0.97
N LEU A 411 1.71 -13.81 -1.05
CA LEU A 411 2.53 -13.46 -2.22
C LEU A 411 3.97 -14.00 -2.10
N SER A 412 4.56 -14.26 -3.26
CA SER A 412 5.97 -14.64 -3.45
C SER A 412 6.54 -13.90 -4.65
N PHE A 413 7.86 -13.68 -4.67
CA PHE A 413 8.53 -13.25 -5.89
C PHE A 413 8.60 -14.36 -6.93
N ASP A 414 8.49 -13.97 -8.20
CA ASP A 414 8.80 -14.77 -9.37
C ASP A 414 10.32 -14.99 -9.48
N ALA A 415 10.79 -16.24 -9.41
CA ALA A 415 12.19 -16.60 -9.64
C ALA A 415 12.40 -17.13 -11.07
N GLU A 416 12.01 -16.32 -12.06
CA GLU A 416 12.12 -16.60 -13.50
C GLU A 416 11.35 -17.87 -13.93
N ILE A 417 10.15 -18.08 -13.37
CA ILE A 417 9.30 -19.23 -13.73
C ILE A 417 8.79 -19.06 -15.17
N PRO A 418 9.02 -20.04 -16.07
CA PRO A 418 8.53 -19.97 -17.44
C PRO A 418 6.99 -19.87 -17.51
N ASP A 419 6.47 -18.97 -18.34
CA ASP A 419 5.02 -18.77 -18.47
C ASP A 419 4.30 -20.03 -18.98
N ASP A 420 4.95 -20.90 -19.77
CA ASP A 420 4.35 -22.18 -20.20
C ASP A 420 4.14 -23.19 -19.06
N LEU A 421 4.79 -23.01 -17.91
CA LEU A 421 4.45 -23.73 -16.67
C LEU A 421 3.31 -23.06 -15.90
N LYS A 422 3.25 -21.72 -15.90
CA LYS A 422 2.19 -20.97 -15.21
C LYS A 422 0.85 -21.18 -15.88
N ASP A 423 0.81 -21.07 -17.21
CA ASP A 423 -0.40 -21.28 -18.01
C ASP A 423 -0.89 -22.73 -17.89
N LEU A 424 0.04 -23.68 -17.77
CA LEU A 424 -0.28 -25.07 -17.47
C LEU A 424 -0.81 -25.26 -16.04
N ALA A 425 -0.27 -24.55 -15.05
CA ALA A 425 -0.77 -24.54 -13.68
C ALA A 425 -2.21 -23.99 -13.60
N GLU A 426 -2.47 -22.87 -14.29
CA GLU A 426 -3.80 -22.31 -14.49
C GLU A 426 -4.75 -23.35 -15.14
N THR A 427 -4.28 -24.04 -16.17
CA THR A 427 -5.05 -25.09 -16.90
C THR A 427 -5.43 -26.29 -16.02
N ILE A 428 -4.66 -26.62 -14.98
CA ILE A 428 -5.02 -27.67 -14.00
C ILE A 428 -5.81 -27.15 -12.79
N GLY A 429 -6.24 -25.89 -12.81
CA GLY A 429 -6.95 -25.26 -11.67
C GLY A 429 -6.06 -24.89 -10.49
N HIS A 430 -4.73 -24.86 -10.68
CA HIS A 430 -3.76 -24.48 -9.65
C HIS A 430 -3.28 -23.04 -9.91
N ALA A 431 -4.03 -22.06 -9.43
CA ALA A 431 -3.74 -20.63 -9.60
C ALA A 431 -2.40 -20.26 -8.96
N VAL A 432 -1.35 -20.27 -9.77
CA VAL A 432 0.02 -19.93 -9.38
C VAL A 432 0.24 -18.42 -9.52
N ARG A 433 -0.29 -17.80 -10.58
CA ARG A 433 -0.18 -16.36 -10.83
C ARG A 433 -0.80 -15.51 -9.70
N ASP A 434 -1.83 -16.01 -9.02
CA ASP A 434 -2.43 -15.36 -7.85
C ASP A 434 -1.52 -15.29 -6.61
N ARG A 435 -0.57 -16.21 -6.47
CA ARG A 435 0.39 -16.24 -5.35
C ARG A 435 1.73 -15.59 -5.70
N MET A 436 1.82 -14.96 -6.86
CA MET A 436 3.02 -14.30 -7.37
C MET A 436 2.80 -12.80 -7.45
N LEU A 437 3.74 -12.01 -6.92
CA LEU A 437 3.71 -10.55 -7.05
C LEU A 437 3.72 -10.14 -8.54
N ASP A 438 2.98 -9.10 -8.91
CA ASP A 438 3.04 -8.50 -10.24
C ASP A 438 4.49 -8.20 -10.66
N ALA A 439 4.86 -8.71 -11.84
CA ALA A 439 6.20 -8.57 -12.39
C ALA A 439 6.55 -7.10 -12.73
N THR A 440 5.55 -6.26 -13.01
CA THR A 440 5.77 -4.83 -13.29
C THR A 440 6.15 -4.08 -12.02
N LEU A 441 5.42 -4.29 -10.92
CA LEU A 441 5.75 -3.73 -9.61
C LEU A 441 7.10 -4.25 -9.08
N ALA A 442 7.40 -5.53 -9.31
CA ALA A 442 8.68 -6.14 -8.96
C ALA A 442 9.87 -5.58 -9.75
N THR A 443 9.65 -4.99 -10.93
CA THR A 443 10.71 -4.40 -11.78
C THR A 443 10.79 -2.87 -11.71
N LEU A 444 9.69 -2.17 -11.43
CA LEU A 444 9.63 -0.69 -11.34
C LEU A 444 10.65 -0.07 -10.38
N GLY A 445 11.07 -0.80 -9.33
CA GLY A 445 12.08 -0.33 -8.38
C GLY A 445 13.54 -0.56 -8.83
N ALA A 446 13.77 -1.01 -10.07
CA ALA A 446 15.10 -1.07 -10.69
C ALA A 446 15.45 0.24 -11.45
N ASP A 447 14.44 1.05 -11.80
CA ASP A 447 14.63 2.39 -12.36
C ASP A 447 14.90 3.41 -11.24
N ASP A 448 15.66 4.47 -11.54
CA ASP A 448 16.07 5.54 -10.60
C ASP A 448 14.89 6.33 -9.95
N GLY A 449 13.64 6.00 -10.26
CA GLY A 449 12.44 6.68 -9.77
C GLY A 449 11.96 6.27 -8.37
N TYR A 450 12.27 5.05 -7.91
CA TYR A 450 11.72 4.47 -6.67
C TYR A 450 12.80 3.76 -5.82
N PRO A 451 13.78 4.50 -5.26
CA PRO A 451 14.97 3.94 -4.62
C PRO A 451 14.71 3.10 -3.36
N PHE A 452 13.55 3.23 -2.70
CA PHE A 452 13.19 2.45 -1.51
C PHE A 452 12.24 1.28 -1.79
N LEU A 453 11.54 1.28 -2.92
CA LEU A 453 10.55 0.25 -3.30
C LEU A 453 11.10 -1.17 -3.18
N GLN A 454 12.30 -1.44 -3.73
CA GLN A 454 12.91 -2.77 -3.64
C GLN A 454 13.28 -3.17 -2.21
N LYS A 455 13.69 -2.22 -1.36
CA LYS A 455 13.99 -2.48 0.06
C LYS A 455 12.73 -2.93 0.80
N VAL A 456 11.61 -2.24 0.56
CA VAL A 456 10.32 -2.56 1.21
C VAL A 456 9.80 -3.92 0.75
N LEU A 457 9.74 -4.18 -0.56
CA LEU A 457 9.26 -5.47 -1.08
C LEU A 457 10.12 -6.63 -0.56
N HIS A 458 11.46 -6.53 -0.58
CA HIS A 458 12.35 -7.58 -0.08
C HIS A 458 12.39 -7.73 1.44
N ALA A 459 12.00 -6.71 2.20
CA ALA A 459 11.91 -6.80 3.67
C ALA A 459 10.66 -7.58 4.14
N HIS A 460 9.58 -7.58 3.35
CA HIS A 460 8.29 -8.14 3.74
C HIS A 460 7.85 -9.37 2.92
N ILE A 461 8.21 -9.47 1.64
CA ILE A 461 8.01 -10.68 0.82
C ILE A 461 9.29 -11.52 0.88
N THR A 462 9.33 -12.49 1.79
CA THR A 462 10.48 -13.39 1.97
C THR A 462 10.43 -14.62 1.06
N ASN A 463 9.24 -15.00 0.58
CA ASN A 463 9.04 -16.16 -0.26
C ASN A 463 9.45 -15.90 -1.72
N ARG A 464 10.06 -16.90 -2.35
CA ARG A 464 10.33 -16.95 -3.79
C ARG A 464 9.81 -18.27 -4.34
N LEU A 465 8.98 -18.22 -5.38
CA LEU A 465 8.54 -19.42 -6.09
C LEU A 465 9.52 -19.70 -7.22
N THR A 466 10.06 -20.91 -7.27
CA THR A 466 10.96 -21.39 -8.33
C THR A 466 10.23 -22.36 -9.27
N GLU A 467 10.78 -22.58 -10.46
CA GLU A 467 10.27 -23.58 -11.41
C GLU A 467 10.14 -24.97 -10.77
N GLU A 468 11.13 -25.42 -9.98
CA GLU A 468 11.06 -26.71 -9.28
C GLU A 468 9.94 -26.76 -8.24
N MET A 469 9.71 -25.67 -7.49
CA MET A 469 8.63 -25.60 -6.50
C MET A 469 7.26 -25.63 -7.17
N VAL A 470 7.04 -24.80 -8.20
CA VAL A 470 5.78 -24.77 -8.94
C VAL A 470 5.53 -26.10 -9.64
N LEU A 471 6.55 -26.66 -10.31
CA LEU A 471 6.47 -27.97 -10.95
C LEU A 471 6.06 -29.06 -9.94
N LYS A 472 6.68 -29.08 -8.75
CA LYS A 472 6.31 -30.01 -7.68
C LYS A 472 4.88 -29.78 -7.19
N GLU A 473 4.46 -28.54 -6.97
CA GLU A 473 3.08 -28.24 -6.57
C GLU A 473 2.07 -28.69 -7.63
N CYS A 474 2.34 -28.47 -8.92
CA CYS A 474 1.48 -28.95 -10.01
C CYS A 474 1.38 -30.48 -10.02
N ILE A 475 2.50 -31.18 -9.85
CA ILE A 475 2.53 -32.64 -9.73
C ILE A 475 1.71 -33.12 -8.51
N ASP A 476 1.97 -32.54 -7.33
CA ASP A 476 1.27 -32.90 -6.09
C ASP A 476 -0.24 -32.57 -6.18
N HIS A 477 -0.62 -31.47 -6.86
CA HIS A 477 -2.01 -31.09 -7.13
C HIS A 477 -2.70 -32.11 -8.04
N VAL A 478 -2.17 -32.35 -9.25
CA VAL A 478 -2.79 -33.28 -10.22
C VAL A 478 -2.82 -34.70 -9.65
N SER A 479 -1.79 -35.11 -8.92
CA SER A 479 -1.74 -36.38 -8.17
C SER A 479 -2.84 -36.50 -7.10
N SER A 480 -3.24 -35.38 -6.48
CA SER A 480 -4.35 -35.35 -5.51
C SER A 480 -5.74 -35.38 -6.16
N GLN A 481 -5.90 -34.82 -7.37
CA GLN A 481 -7.18 -34.79 -8.10
C GLN A 481 -7.39 -36.05 -8.95
N LEU A 482 -6.32 -36.76 -9.34
CA LEU A 482 -6.33 -37.97 -10.14
C LEU A 482 -5.74 -39.16 -9.34
N PRO A 483 -6.49 -39.74 -8.39
CA PRO A 483 -6.02 -40.86 -7.57
C PRO A 483 -5.89 -42.18 -8.35
N ASP A 484 -5.06 -43.11 -7.83
CA ASP A 484 -4.72 -44.36 -8.51
C ASP A 484 -5.93 -45.32 -8.66
N GLY A 485 -6.18 -45.77 -9.89
CA GLY A 485 -7.24 -46.73 -10.21
C GLY A 485 -8.64 -46.16 -10.41
N GLU A 486 -8.88 -44.86 -10.19
CA GLU A 486 -10.17 -44.23 -10.51
C GLU A 486 -10.34 -43.99 -12.01
N ASN A 487 -11.59 -43.95 -12.48
CA ASN A 487 -11.92 -43.64 -13.86
C ASN A 487 -11.98 -42.11 -14.03
N ALA A 488 -11.17 -41.56 -14.93
CA ALA A 488 -11.24 -40.15 -15.28
C ALA A 488 -12.49 -39.87 -16.15
N GLU A 489 -13.05 -38.67 -16.05
CA GLU A 489 -14.17 -38.23 -16.89
C GLU A 489 -13.68 -37.89 -18.31
N GLN A 490 -13.45 -38.95 -19.10
CA GLN A 490 -12.80 -39.00 -20.41
C GLN A 490 -12.72 -37.67 -21.19
N GLY A 491 -11.64 -36.93 -20.96
CA GLY A 491 -11.28 -35.74 -21.74
C GLY A 491 -11.31 -34.42 -20.95
N GLY A 492 -11.28 -34.48 -19.62
CA GLY A 492 -11.14 -33.32 -18.76
C GLY A 492 -9.81 -32.57 -18.95
N GLU A 493 -9.76 -31.37 -18.36
CA GLU A 493 -8.61 -30.48 -18.45
C GLU A 493 -7.43 -30.96 -17.57
N LEU A 494 -7.73 -31.66 -16.47
CA LEU A 494 -6.74 -32.26 -15.56
C LEU A 494 -5.92 -33.38 -16.21
N GLU A 495 -6.55 -34.28 -16.97
CA GLU A 495 -5.84 -35.39 -17.62
C GLU A 495 -4.92 -34.87 -18.74
N ARG A 496 -5.41 -33.93 -19.55
CA ARG A 496 -4.61 -33.21 -20.56
C ARG A 496 -3.49 -32.41 -19.90
N GLY A 497 -3.76 -31.78 -18.77
CA GLY A 497 -2.79 -31.12 -17.92
C GLY A 497 -1.67 -32.06 -17.48
N SER A 498 -1.98 -33.28 -17.01
CA SER A 498 -0.96 -34.28 -16.64
C SER A 498 -0.09 -34.71 -17.83
N VAL A 499 -0.69 -34.91 -19.01
CA VAL A 499 0.05 -35.22 -20.26
C VAL A 499 0.98 -34.07 -20.63
N ASN A 500 0.50 -32.83 -20.56
CA ASN A 500 1.29 -31.63 -20.88
C ASN A 500 2.36 -31.34 -19.82
N LEU A 501 2.11 -31.66 -18.55
CA LEU A 501 3.07 -31.55 -17.44
C LEU A 501 4.25 -32.50 -17.69
N LEU A 502 3.99 -33.71 -18.18
CA LEU A 502 5.03 -34.63 -18.64
C LEU A 502 5.76 -34.12 -19.89
N ARG A 503 5.07 -33.51 -20.87
CA ARG A 503 5.73 -32.83 -22.01
C ARG A 503 6.68 -31.72 -21.52
N TYR A 504 6.26 -30.92 -20.53
CA TYR A 504 7.07 -29.86 -19.93
C TYR A 504 8.30 -30.39 -19.19
N ILE A 505 8.15 -31.43 -18.35
CA ILE A 505 9.28 -32.07 -17.66
C ILE A 505 10.32 -32.57 -18.67
N TRP A 506 9.91 -33.17 -19.79
CA TRP A 506 10.84 -33.60 -20.84
C TRP A 506 11.52 -32.41 -21.54
N LYS A 507 10.75 -31.39 -21.93
CA LYS A 507 11.24 -30.15 -22.57
C LYS A 507 12.29 -29.41 -21.74
N ARG A 508 12.14 -29.39 -20.40
CA ARG A 508 13.04 -28.67 -19.47
C ARG A 508 14.19 -29.52 -18.93
N GLN A 509 13.94 -30.79 -18.60
CA GLN A 509 14.85 -31.62 -17.79
C GLN A 509 15.34 -32.89 -18.50
N GLY A 510 14.78 -33.24 -19.67
CA GLY A 510 15.16 -34.44 -20.41
C GLY A 510 15.16 -35.69 -19.53
N ALA A 511 16.20 -36.52 -19.62
CA ALA A 511 16.37 -37.74 -18.83
C ALA A 511 16.39 -37.49 -17.30
N ASP A 512 16.95 -36.36 -16.84
CA ASP A 512 17.06 -36.06 -15.40
C ASP A 512 15.68 -35.82 -14.75
N GLY A 513 14.67 -35.44 -15.55
CA GLY A 513 13.27 -35.30 -15.15
C GLY A 513 12.58 -36.58 -14.66
N THR A 514 13.26 -37.74 -14.74
CA THR A 514 12.77 -39.05 -14.27
C THR A 514 12.04 -38.98 -12.92
N THR A 515 12.61 -38.29 -11.93
CA THR A 515 12.08 -38.25 -10.54
C THR A 515 10.80 -37.42 -10.41
N ALA A 516 10.56 -36.48 -11.33
CA ALA A 516 9.32 -35.70 -11.41
C ALA A 516 8.27 -36.46 -12.21
N ALA A 517 8.65 -37.00 -13.38
CA ALA A 517 7.76 -37.78 -14.24
C ALA A 517 7.18 -39.02 -13.54
N GLN A 518 7.98 -39.72 -12.73
CA GLN A 518 7.54 -40.88 -11.93
C GLN A 518 6.57 -40.55 -10.78
N LYS A 519 6.16 -39.29 -10.60
CA LYS A 519 5.12 -38.88 -9.66
C LYS A 519 3.83 -38.41 -10.35
N CYS A 520 3.84 -38.24 -11.67
CA CYS A 520 2.69 -37.78 -12.42
C CYS A 520 1.67 -38.94 -12.60
N PRO A 521 0.36 -38.71 -12.41
CA PRO A 521 -0.66 -39.70 -12.72
C PRO A 521 -0.77 -39.90 -14.24
N LEU A 522 -0.86 -41.15 -14.68
CA LEU A 522 -0.85 -41.53 -16.10
C LEU A 522 -2.25 -41.95 -16.56
N LEU A 523 -2.71 -41.43 -17.70
CA LEU A 523 -3.99 -41.83 -18.29
C LEU A 523 -3.84 -43.14 -19.08
N THR A 524 -4.67 -44.13 -18.76
CA THR A 524 -4.64 -45.44 -19.42
C THR A 524 -5.66 -45.56 -20.55
N ARG A 525 -5.52 -46.58 -21.40
CA ARG A 525 -6.47 -46.93 -22.47
C ARG A 525 -7.84 -47.33 -21.95
N ALA A 526 -7.97 -47.68 -20.66
CA ALA A 526 -9.27 -47.85 -20.00
C ALA A 526 -10.01 -46.53 -19.73
N GLY A 527 -9.32 -45.39 -19.78
CA GLY A 527 -9.78 -44.13 -19.19
C GLY A 527 -9.55 -44.04 -17.68
N SER A 528 -8.96 -45.07 -17.05
CA SER A 528 -8.57 -45.01 -15.64
C SER A 528 -7.19 -44.38 -15.46
N ILE A 529 -6.94 -43.84 -14.27
CA ILE A 529 -5.64 -43.32 -13.86
C ILE A 529 -4.76 -44.44 -13.34
N ALA A 530 -3.46 -44.38 -13.63
CA ALA A 530 -2.44 -45.27 -13.08
C ALA A 530 -1.21 -44.46 -12.62
N HIS A 531 -0.80 -44.64 -11.37
CA HIS A 531 0.43 -44.03 -10.83
C HIS A 531 1.65 -44.92 -11.16
N HIS A 532 2.83 -44.30 -11.29
CA HIS A 532 4.05 -45.07 -11.51
C HIS A 532 4.41 -45.86 -10.24
N SER A 533 4.50 -47.17 -10.39
CA SER A 533 5.04 -48.09 -9.40
C SER A 533 6.25 -48.82 -9.97
N ALA A 534 6.91 -49.66 -9.18
CA ALA A 534 7.98 -50.53 -9.65
C ALA A 534 7.58 -51.46 -10.83
N LYS A 535 6.28 -51.58 -11.17
CA LYS A 535 5.77 -52.14 -12.42
C LYS A 535 5.56 -51.04 -13.48
N LYS A 536 6.44 -51.02 -14.49
CA LYS A 536 6.23 -50.26 -15.74
C LYS A 536 4.85 -50.51 -16.39
N ILE A 537 4.35 -49.55 -17.14
CA ILE A 537 3.15 -49.65 -17.99
C ILE A 537 3.53 -49.95 -19.47
N MET A 538 2.59 -50.29 -20.36
CA MET A 538 2.85 -50.28 -21.81
C MET A 538 2.73 -48.86 -22.38
N ALA A 539 3.57 -48.52 -23.36
CA ALA A 539 3.33 -47.38 -24.26
C ALA A 539 1.95 -47.48 -24.96
N PRO A 540 1.42 -46.39 -25.55
CA PRO A 540 0.17 -46.45 -26.29
C PRO A 540 0.25 -47.36 -27.52
N VAL A 541 -0.86 -47.92 -27.96
CA VAL A 541 -0.89 -48.93 -29.03
C VAL A 541 -0.40 -48.33 -30.36
N ALA A 542 -0.65 -47.03 -30.59
CA ALA A 542 -0.14 -46.31 -31.75
C ALA A 542 1.40 -46.28 -31.85
N ALA A 543 2.12 -46.39 -30.73
CA ALA A 543 3.59 -46.39 -30.70
C ALA A 543 4.23 -47.78 -30.92
N TRP A 544 3.48 -48.88 -30.73
CA TRP A 544 4.01 -50.23 -30.88
C TRP A 544 4.36 -50.54 -32.34
N HIS A 545 5.19 -51.57 -32.57
CA HIS A 545 5.44 -52.11 -33.89
C HIS A 545 4.12 -52.50 -34.59
N GLU A 546 3.94 -52.17 -35.87
CA GLU A 546 2.67 -52.32 -36.59
C GLU A 546 2.08 -53.74 -36.47
N ALA A 547 2.91 -54.77 -36.68
CA ALA A 547 2.52 -56.17 -36.54
C ALA A 547 2.17 -56.64 -35.10
N ALA A 548 2.41 -55.83 -34.06
CA ALA A 548 2.02 -56.12 -32.69
C ALA A 548 0.62 -55.55 -32.34
N ARG A 549 0.21 -54.45 -32.99
CA ARG A 549 -1.03 -53.71 -32.69
C ARG A 549 -2.32 -54.56 -32.75
N PRO A 550 -2.49 -55.53 -33.68
CA PRO A 550 -3.67 -56.40 -33.70
C PRO A 550 -3.85 -57.28 -32.45
N PHE A 551 -2.82 -57.38 -31.60
CA PHE A 551 -2.83 -58.18 -30.38
C PHE A 551 -3.02 -57.36 -29.10
N ALA A 552 -3.37 -56.06 -29.21
CA ALA A 552 -3.45 -55.15 -28.07
C ALA A 552 -4.40 -55.61 -26.95
N GLU A 553 -5.49 -56.33 -27.27
CA GLU A 553 -6.47 -56.78 -26.28
C GLU A 553 -5.94 -57.88 -25.33
N ILE A 554 -4.76 -58.49 -25.58
CA ILE A 554 -4.13 -59.38 -24.58
C ILE A 554 -3.59 -58.59 -23.36
N TYR A 555 -3.48 -57.28 -23.48
CA TYR A 555 -3.07 -56.38 -22.41
C TYR A 555 -4.29 -55.73 -21.76
N VAL A 556 -4.40 -55.86 -20.44
CA VAL A 556 -5.43 -55.18 -19.62
C VAL A 556 -5.40 -53.68 -19.98
N PRO A 557 -6.53 -53.05 -20.41
CA PRO A 557 -6.50 -51.66 -20.87
C PRO A 557 -6.00 -50.65 -19.82
N GLY A 558 -6.18 -50.93 -18.53
CA GLY A 558 -5.57 -50.18 -17.41
C GLY A 558 -4.06 -50.36 -17.23
N ARG A 559 -3.40 -51.15 -18.07
CA ARG A 559 -1.93 -51.34 -18.14
C ARG A 559 -1.34 -50.91 -19.49
N VAL A 560 -2.12 -50.21 -20.31
CA VAL A 560 -1.68 -49.57 -21.56
C VAL A 560 -1.95 -48.08 -21.44
N LEU A 561 -1.02 -47.22 -21.86
CA LEU A 561 -1.24 -45.77 -21.90
C LEU A 561 -2.27 -45.39 -22.97
N ALA A 562 -3.02 -44.32 -22.75
CA ALA A 562 -3.96 -43.77 -23.73
C ALA A 562 -3.23 -43.19 -24.96
N ASP A 563 -3.85 -43.18 -26.13
CA ASP A 563 -3.22 -42.69 -27.37
C ASP A 563 -2.99 -41.15 -27.38
N VAL A 564 -3.50 -40.40 -26.39
CA VAL A 564 -3.19 -38.98 -26.13
C VAL A 564 -1.68 -38.71 -25.96
N TYR A 565 -0.92 -39.70 -25.47
CA TYR A 565 0.53 -39.60 -25.34
C TYR A 565 1.27 -39.69 -26.70
N CYS A 566 0.57 -40.11 -27.77
CA CYS A 566 1.07 -40.11 -29.15
C CYS A 566 0.62 -38.89 -29.97
N GLU A 567 -0.19 -37.98 -29.40
CA GLU A 567 -0.55 -36.72 -30.08
C GLU A 567 0.71 -35.84 -30.23
N GLU A 568 0.95 -35.34 -31.44
CA GLU A 568 2.06 -34.43 -31.73
C GLU A 568 1.92 -33.15 -30.91
N SER A 569 2.95 -32.75 -30.16
CA SER A 569 3.01 -31.41 -29.57
C SER A 569 3.50 -30.40 -30.59
N GLU A 570 3.12 -29.13 -30.42
CA GLU A 570 3.60 -28.03 -31.28
C GLU A 570 5.15 -27.88 -31.23
N ASP A 571 5.76 -28.24 -30.10
CA ASP A 571 7.22 -28.32 -29.89
C ASP A 571 7.89 -29.56 -30.56
N GLY A 572 7.11 -30.51 -31.11
CA GLY A 572 7.62 -31.71 -31.78
C GLY A 572 8.32 -32.72 -30.87
N HIS A 573 7.95 -32.78 -29.58
CA HIS A 573 8.62 -33.63 -28.58
C HIS A 573 8.00 -35.03 -28.47
N ASP A 574 8.80 -36.08 -28.69
CA ASP A 574 8.40 -37.48 -28.47
C ASP A 574 8.25 -37.81 -26.97
N LEU A 575 7.03 -37.63 -26.49
CA LEU A 575 6.62 -37.95 -25.12
C LEU A 575 6.64 -39.46 -24.83
N VAL A 576 6.43 -40.32 -25.83
CA VAL A 576 6.50 -41.77 -25.63
C VAL A 576 7.94 -42.20 -25.42
N GLY A 577 8.86 -41.67 -26.22
CA GLY A 577 10.31 -41.78 -26.02
C GLY A 577 10.74 -41.38 -24.62
N ALA A 578 10.29 -40.20 -24.14
CA ALA A 578 10.54 -39.74 -22.77
C ALA A 578 10.05 -40.74 -21.70
N LEU A 579 8.82 -41.24 -21.82
CA LEU A 579 8.24 -42.23 -20.90
C LEU A 579 8.97 -43.58 -20.92
N ILE A 580 9.54 -43.98 -22.07
CA ILE A 580 10.39 -45.17 -22.18
C ILE A 580 11.73 -44.94 -21.45
N GLU A 581 12.36 -43.79 -21.67
CA GLU A 581 13.69 -43.42 -21.16
C GLU A 581 13.70 -43.22 -19.64
N TRP A 582 12.72 -42.48 -19.09
CA TRP A 582 12.45 -42.37 -17.64
C TRP A 582 12.07 -43.69 -16.96
N GLY A 583 11.97 -44.77 -17.71
CA GLY A 583 11.69 -46.08 -17.18
C GLY A 583 10.22 -46.30 -16.80
N ILE A 584 9.29 -45.43 -17.23
CA ILE A 584 7.87 -45.50 -16.89
C ILE A 584 7.15 -46.52 -17.79
N ALA A 585 7.43 -46.47 -19.10
CA ALA A 585 6.80 -47.32 -20.11
C ALA A 585 7.72 -48.44 -20.65
N PHE A 586 7.09 -49.47 -21.22
CA PHE A 586 7.69 -50.39 -22.18
C PHE A 586 7.35 -49.93 -23.62
N PRO A 587 8.33 -49.87 -24.55
CA PRO A 587 8.12 -49.35 -25.90
C PRO A 587 7.21 -50.20 -26.77
N ASP A 588 7.23 -51.51 -26.58
CA ASP A 588 6.59 -52.51 -27.42
C ASP A 588 6.30 -53.76 -26.58
N PRO A 589 5.29 -54.59 -26.92
CA PRO A 589 5.09 -55.90 -26.31
C PRO A 589 6.34 -56.80 -26.27
N LEU A 590 7.24 -56.73 -27.25
CA LEU A 590 8.52 -57.44 -27.30
C LEU A 590 9.68 -56.52 -26.89
N VAL A 591 10.11 -56.60 -25.62
CA VAL A 591 11.25 -55.80 -25.13
C VAL A 591 12.51 -56.64 -24.94
N ARG A 592 13.65 -56.07 -25.30
CA ARG A 592 14.98 -56.58 -24.91
C ARG A 592 15.49 -55.85 -23.68
N GLY A 593 16.22 -56.55 -22.83
CA GLY A 593 16.84 -55.96 -21.64
C GLY A 593 17.63 -56.97 -20.83
N GLN A 594 18.55 -56.45 -20.02
CA GLN A 594 19.35 -57.27 -19.09
C GLN A 594 18.54 -57.55 -17.81
N ARG A 595 18.45 -58.81 -17.38
CA ARG A 595 17.94 -59.14 -16.03
C ARG A 595 19.12 -59.05 -15.05
N LYS A 596 18.96 -58.21 -14.01
CA LYS A 596 19.96 -57.99 -12.94
C LYS A 596 20.38 -59.27 -12.23
N GLU A 597 19.45 -60.20 -12.09
CA GLU A 597 19.72 -61.60 -11.80
C GLU A 597 18.61 -62.47 -12.41
N ILE A 598 18.94 -63.69 -12.83
CA ILE A 598 17.98 -64.76 -13.13
C ILE A 598 18.05 -65.77 -12.00
N ASP A 599 16.90 -66.08 -11.40
CA ASP A 599 16.78 -67.10 -10.36
C ASP A 599 16.90 -68.53 -10.90
N GLU A 600 17.08 -69.47 -9.98
CA GLU A 600 17.29 -70.88 -10.30
C GLU A 600 16.10 -71.54 -11.01
N LYS A 601 14.87 -71.11 -10.73
CA LYS A 601 13.65 -71.67 -11.34
C LYS A 601 13.55 -71.25 -12.80
N LEU A 602 13.66 -69.94 -13.06
CA LEU A 602 13.61 -69.43 -14.42
C LEU A 602 14.79 -69.96 -15.26
N LEU A 603 15.98 -70.10 -14.66
CA LEU A 603 17.11 -70.72 -15.33
C LEU A 603 16.89 -72.21 -15.64
N ALA A 604 16.23 -72.98 -14.76
CA ALA A 604 15.87 -74.37 -15.01
C ALA A 604 14.91 -74.53 -16.21
N GLU A 605 13.99 -73.58 -16.40
CA GLU A 605 13.02 -73.58 -17.49
C GLU A 605 13.66 -73.27 -18.86
N MET A 606 14.74 -72.47 -18.88
CA MET A 606 15.43 -72.04 -20.11
C MET A 606 16.63 -72.92 -20.52
N VAL A 607 17.19 -73.72 -19.61
CA VAL A 607 18.38 -74.56 -19.86
C VAL A 607 18.07 -75.76 -20.77
N ILE A 608 18.98 -76.04 -21.73
CA ILE A 608 18.82 -77.15 -22.68
C ILE A 608 19.55 -78.40 -22.16
N GLY A 609 18.77 -79.41 -21.80
CA GLY A 609 19.27 -80.71 -21.34
C GLY A 609 19.31 -80.85 -19.81
N ALA A 610 19.80 -81.99 -19.32
CA ALA A 610 19.83 -82.32 -17.89
C ALA A 610 21.00 -81.64 -17.12
N ALA A 611 21.29 -80.38 -17.42
CA ALA A 611 22.30 -79.61 -16.69
C ALA A 611 21.71 -79.09 -15.37
N ASP A 612 22.26 -79.53 -14.24
CA ASP A 612 21.85 -79.07 -12.92
C ASP A 612 22.19 -77.58 -12.73
N VAL A 613 21.17 -76.78 -12.40
CA VAL A 613 21.27 -75.31 -12.22
C VAL A 613 21.39 -74.88 -10.75
N ARG A 614 21.46 -75.81 -9.80
CA ARG A 614 21.50 -75.48 -8.36
C ARG A 614 22.60 -74.51 -7.97
N GLY A 615 22.23 -73.42 -7.32
CA GLY A 615 23.16 -72.36 -6.90
C GLY A 615 23.85 -71.62 -8.04
N VAL A 616 23.30 -71.69 -9.26
CA VAL A 616 23.80 -70.94 -10.43
C VAL A 616 23.08 -69.59 -10.49
N LYS A 617 23.85 -68.48 -10.55
CA LYS A 617 23.34 -67.13 -10.79
C LYS A 617 23.81 -66.63 -12.15
N VAL A 618 22.88 -66.21 -13.00
CA VAL A 618 23.15 -65.43 -14.21
C VAL A 618 22.83 -63.98 -13.91
N ARG A 619 23.69 -63.05 -14.36
CA ARG A 619 23.48 -61.60 -14.26
C ARG A 619 23.87 -60.93 -15.56
N ASP A 620 23.31 -59.76 -15.81
CA ASP A 620 23.75 -58.81 -16.85
C ASP A 620 23.69 -59.37 -18.29
N VAL A 621 22.99 -60.50 -18.48
CA VAL A 621 22.71 -61.08 -19.79
C VAL A 621 21.38 -60.51 -20.31
N GLU A 622 21.44 -60.03 -21.55
CA GLU A 622 20.30 -59.52 -22.30
C GLU A 622 19.41 -60.66 -22.83
N PHE A 623 18.11 -60.53 -22.60
CA PHE A 623 17.08 -61.42 -23.14
C PHE A 623 15.92 -60.62 -23.76
N SER A 624 15.34 -61.18 -24.82
CA SER A 624 14.00 -60.83 -25.28
C SER A 624 12.96 -61.35 -24.27
N ARG A 625 11.98 -60.52 -23.91
CA ARG A 625 10.83 -60.90 -23.07
C ARG A 625 9.57 -60.22 -23.58
N VAL A 626 8.42 -60.84 -23.33
CA VAL A 626 7.13 -60.14 -23.47
C VAL A 626 6.95 -59.22 -22.25
N ALA A 627 6.61 -57.97 -22.48
CA ALA A 627 6.28 -57.02 -21.43
C ALA A 627 5.01 -57.47 -20.69
N LEU A 628 5.01 -57.34 -19.35
CA LEU A 628 3.88 -57.70 -18.45
C LEU A 628 3.38 -59.17 -18.49
N LEU A 629 4.10 -60.08 -19.16
CA LEU A 629 3.65 -61.47 -19.35
C LEU A 629 3.40 -62.22 -18.05
N GLU A 630 4.39 -62.21 -17.16
CA GLU A 630 4.38 -62.93 -15.88
C GLU A 630 3.38 -62.34 -14.86
N THR A 631 2.89 -61.12 -15.07
CA THR A 631 2.19 -60.32 -14.05
C THR A 631 0.77 -59.87 -14.41
N GLU A 632 0.44 -59.74 -15.70
CA GLU A 632 -0.87 -59.23 -16.14
C GLU A 632 -1.41 -60.07 -17.31
N VAL A 633 -0.64 -60.25 -18.40
CA VAL A 633 -1.15 -60.82 -19.67
C VAL A 633 -1.63 -62.27 -19.51
N ILE A 634 -0.86 -63.13 -18.84
CA ILE A 634 -1.28 -64.53 -18.63
C ILE A 634 -2.57 -64.59 -17.80
N GLN A 635 -2.68 -63.77 -16.75
CA GLN A 635 -3.85 -63.75 -15.86
C GLN A 635 -5.09 -63.21 -16.60
N HIS A 636 -4.93 -62.19 -17.46
CA HIS A 636 -6.02 -61.66 -18.27
C HIS A 636 -6.54 -62.68 -19.30
N CYS A 637 -5.67 -63.53 -19.83
CA CYS A 637 -5.99 -64.54 -20.84
C CYS A 637 -6.35 -65.92 -20.24
N GLU A 638 -6.34 -66.11 -18.91
CA GLU A 638 -6.51 -67.43 -18.30
C GLU A 638 -7.96 -67.95 -18.38
N ASP A 639 -8.93 -67.06 -18.15
CA ASP A 639 -10.37 -67.37 -18.16
C ASP A 639 -11.08 -67.08 -19.50
N ASP A 640 -10.41 -66.42 -20.46
CA ASP A 640 -10.98 -66.00 -21.74
C ASP A 640 -10.38 -66.78 -22.94
N PRO A 641 -11.15 -67.67 -23.61
CA PRO A 641 -10.67 -68.45 -24.76
C PRO A 641 -10.31 -67.62 -26.00
N GLU A 642 -10.92 -66.45 -26.19
CA GLU A 642 -10.63 -65.57 -27.34
C GLU A 642 -9.31 -64.83 -27.11
N LEU A 643 -9.07 -64.30 -25.91
CA LEU A 643 -7.79 -63.72 -25.52
C LEU A 643 -6.66 -64.78 -25.47
N ALA A 644 -6.93 -65.99 -25.00
CA ALA A 644 -5.97 -67.09 -25.05
C ALA A 644 -5.59 -67.47 -26.50
N SER A 645 -6.56 -67.43 -27.42
CA SER A 645 -6.32 -67.62 -28.86
C SER A 645 -5.52 -66.46 -29.46
N LEU A 646 -5.83 -65.22 -29.07
CA LEU A 646 -5.12 -64.02 -29.49
C LEU A 646 -3.66 -64.01 -28.99
N LEU A 647 -3.40 -64.47 -27.76
CA LEU A 647 -2.08 -64.66 -27.17
C LEU A 647 -1.26 -65.72 -27.93
N LEU A 648 -1.88 -66.83 -28.36
CA LEU A 648 -1.23 -67.81 -29.23
C LEU A 648 -0.94 -67.22 -30.63
N GLY A 649 -1.86 -66.40 -31.16
CA GLY A 649 -1.66 -65.62 -32.38
C GLY A 649 -0.45 -64.69 -32.27
N PHE A 650 -0.38 -63.89 -31.21
CA PHE A 650 0.73 -63.00 -30.89
C PHE A 650 2.07 -63.73 -30.83
N VAL A 651 2.13 -64.89 -30.17
CA VAL A 651 3.33 -65.74 -30.09
C VAL A 651 3.78 -66.22 -31.48
N LEU A 652 2.86 -66.68 -32.31
CA LEU A 652 3.18 -67.31 -33.59
C LEU A 652 3.40 -66.31 -34.74
N GLN A 653 2.70 -65.18 -34.73
CA GLN A 653 2.66 -64.20 -35.83
C GLN A 653 3.51 -62.97 -35.54
N TYR A 654 3.64 -62.54 -34.27
CA TYR A 654 4.49 -61.42 -33.89
C TYR A 654 5.82 -61.86 -33.26
N LEU A 655 5.81 -62.59 -32.14
CA LEU A 655 7.04 -62.87 -31.39
C LEU A 655 8.02 -63.75 -32.18
N ALA A 656 7.56 -64.88 -32.72
CA ALA A 656 8.44 -65.84 -33.39
C ALA A 656 9.10 -65.31 -34.70
N PRO A 657 8.47 -64.38 -35.47
CA PRO A 657 9.15 -63.69 -36.56
C PRO A 657 10.06 -62.52 -36.15
N HIS A 658 9.68 -61.72 -35.13
CA HIS A 658 10.39 -60.47 -34.80
C HIS A 658 11.50 -60.65 -33.77
N ASP A 659 11.40 -61.63 -32.84
CA ASP A 659 12.54 -62.00 -32.01
C ASP A 659 13.50 -62.91 -32.80
N SER A 660 14.54 -62.30 -33.38
CA SER A 660 15.66 -63.03 -33.97
C SER A 660 16.36 -64.02 -33.02
N GLY A 661 16.11 -63.91 -31.71
CA GLY A 661 16.54 -64.87 -30.70
C GLY A 661 15.75 -66.18 -30.68
N TRP A 662 14.47 -66.21 -31.09
CA TRP A 662 13.42 -67.17 -30.69
C TRP A 662 13.72 -68.68 -30.83
N ARG A 663 14.64 -69.08 -31.72
CA ARG A 663 15.07 -70.48 -31.90
C ARG A 663 16.58 -70.70 -31.79
N THR A 664 17.33 -69.67 -31.40
CA THR A 664 18.78 -69.73 -31.28
C THR A 664 19.19 -70.29 -29.93
N ARG A 665 20.42 -70.80 -29.83
CA ARG A 665 20.98 -71.30 -28.57
C ARG A 665 22.17 -70.43 -28.20
N ARG A 666 22.20 -69.91 -26.98
CA ARG A 666 23.30 -69.09 -26.47
C ARG A 666 23.93 -69.81 -25.28
N GLN A 667 25.24 -69.97 -25.33
CA GLN A 667 26.00 -70.32 -24.14
C GLN A 667 26.17 -69.03 -23.34
N ILE A 668 25.77 -69.05 -22.06
CA ILE A 668 25.79 -67.87 -21.20
C ILE A 668 26.75 -68.07 -20.04
N THR A 669 27.43 -67.01 -19.62
CA THR A 669 28.36 -67.05 -18.49
C THR A 669 27.60 -66.85 -17.20
N ALA A 670 27.41 -67.93 -16.45
CA ALA A 670 26.82 -67.93 -15.12
C ALA A 670 27.91 -68.10 -14.05
N LYS A 671 27.56 -67.91 -12.77
CA LYS A 671 28.44 -68.20 -11.63
C LYS A 671 27.80 -69.20 -10.68
N ARG A 672 28.56 -70.23 -10.30
CA ARG A 672 28.21 -71.23 -9.26
C ARG A 672 29.28 -71.19 -8.19
N GLY A 673 28.91 -70.87 -6.95
CA GLY A 673 29.87 -70.75 -5.84
C GLY A 673 30.97 -69.69 -6.00
N GLY A 674 30.88 -68.83 -7.04
CA GLY A 674 31.92 -67.88 -7.44
C GLY A 674 32.67 -68.29 -8.72
N GLU A 675 32.72 -69.58 -9.04
CA GLU A 675 33.35 -70.11 -10.25
C GLU A 675 32.47 -69.93 -11.50
N ALA A 676 33.09 -69.86 -12.67
CA ALA A 676 32.40 -69.69 -13.94
C ALA A 676 31.74 -71.00 -14.40
N TYR A 677 30.43 -70.95 -14.63
CA TYR A 677 29.63 -72.06 -15.13
C TYR A 677 29.01 -71.66 -16.48
N LEU A 678 29.09 -72.53 -17.49
CA LEU A 678 28.77 -72.19 -18.89
C LEU A 678 27.60 -73.04 -19.46
N PRO A 679 26.37 -72.92 -18.92
CA PRO A 679 25.22 -73.66 -19.43
C PRO A 679 24.85 -73.21 -20.85
N GLN A 680 24.35 -74.13 -21.67
CA GLN A 680 23.64 -73.81 -22.90
C GLN A 680 22.17 -73.56 -22.60
N VAL A 681 21.69 -72.40 -23.05
CA VAL A 681 20.35 -71.89 -22.77
C VAL A 681 19.64 -71.61 -24.10
N ALA A 682 18.34 -71.89 -24.15
CA ALA A 682 17.51 -71.47 -25.26
C ALA A 682 17.39 -69.95 -25.24
N MET A 683 17.80 -69.29 -26.32
CA MET A 683 17.31 -67.94 -26.58
C MET A 683 15.91 -68.07 -27.17
N GLY A 684 15.01 -67.26 -26.63
CA GLY A 684 13.58 -67.39 -26.81
C GLY A 684 12.92 -66.94 -25.52
N ILE A 685 11.65 -66.54 -25.63
CA ILE A 685 10.98 -65.93 -24.50
C ILE A 685 10.62 -67.02 -23.51
N SER A 686 11.18 -66.89 -22.30
CA SER A 686 10.75 -67.67 -21.15
C SER A 686 9.38 -67.18 -20.70
N ALA A 687 8.35 -67.59 -21.43
CA ALA A 687 7.01 -67.68 -20.89
C ALA A 687 7.07 -68.79 -19.83
N GLY A 688 6.92 -68.42 -18.55
CA GLY A 688 7.09 -69.29 -17.38
C GLY A 688 6.00 -70.34 -17.19
N PHE A 689 5.57 -70.98 -18.28
CA PHE A 689 4.59 -72.05 -18.29
C PHE A 689 5.19 -73.28 -17.59
N PRO A 690 4.66 -73.69 -16.43
CA PRO A 690 5.15 -74.89 -15.76
C PRO A 690 4.90 -76.11 -16.65
N ARG A 691 5.94 -76.91 -16.91
CA ARG A 691 5.80 -78.18 -17.65
C ARG A 691 5.00 -79.18 -16.82
N SER A 692 3.68 -79.18 -16.99
CA SER A 692 2.79 -80.19 -16.42
C SER A 692 3.14 -81.56 -17.01
N SER A 693 3.54 -82.49 -16.14
CA SER A 693 3.77 -83.89 -16.52
C SER A 693 2.44 -84.54 -16.87
N GLY A 694 2.24 -84.82 -18.15
CA GLY A 694 0.91 -85.13 -18.69
C GLY A 694 0.27 -86.42 -18.17
N HIS A 695 -0.89 -86.28 -17.52
CA HIS A 695 -1.88 -87.35 -17.29
C HIS A 695 -3.28 -86.87 -17.68
N PHE A 696 -3.54 -86.81 -18.99
CA PHE A 696 -4.91 -86.69 -19.51
C PHE A 696 -5.64 -88.02 -19.36
N ALA A 697 -6.65 -88.07 -18.49
CA ALA A 697 -7.57 -89.20 -18.40
C ALA A 697 -8.61 -89.15 -19.54
N GLN A 698 -9.03 -90.32 -20.04
CA GLN A 698 -10.07 -90.40 -21.06
C GLN A 698 -11.47 -90.07 -20.49
N PRO A 699 -12.35 -89.44 -21.28
CA PRO A 699 -13.71 -89.12 -20.83
C PRO A 699 -14.57 -90.37 -20.67
N ARG A 700 -15.40 -90.40 -19.63
CA ARG A 700 -16.38 -91.47 -19.37
C ARG A 700 -17.79 -90.92 -19.59
N ALA A 701 -18.54 -91.51 -20.53
CA ALA A 701 -19.92 -91.12 -20.79
C ALA A 701 -20.91 -91.85 -19.87
N GLN A 702 -21.77 -91.08 -19.19
CA GLN A 702 -23.03 -91.49 -18.53
C GLN A 702 -23.90 -90.22 -18.50
N ALA A 703 -25.02 -90.13 -19.23
CA ALA A 703 -26.31 -90.81 -19.04
C ALA A 703 -27.29 -89.96 -18.21
N MET A 704 -28.46 -89.65 -18.80
CA MET A 704 -29.57 -88.92 -18.15
C MET A 704 -30.23 -89.74 -17.03
N PRO A 705 -30.97 -89.06 -16.13
CA PRO A 705 -32.43 -89.22 -16.15
C PRO A 705 -33.19 -87.88 -16.29
N ALA A 706 -34.53 -87.94 -16.33
CA ALA A 706 -35.45 -86.84 -16.64
C ALA A 706 -36.49 -86.58 -15.53
N ASP A 707 -37.32 -85.54 -15.75
CA ASP A 707 -38.54 -85.13 -15.01
C ASP A 707 -38.34 -84.67 -13.54
N SER A 708 -39.00 -83.62 -13.01
CA SER A 708 -40.37 -83.12 -13.28
C SER A 708 -40.60 -81.63 -12.91
N ALA A 709 -41.79 -81.06 -13.21
CA ALA A 709 -42.21 -79.66 -12.90
C ALA A 709 -42.73 -79.48 -11.44
N THR A 710 -43.14 -78.32 -10.84
CA THR A 710 -43.93 -77.11 -11.23
C THR A 710 -43.82 -76.02 -10.10
N VAL A 711 -44.35 -74.76 -10.10
CA VAL A 711 -44.62 -73.67 -11.09
C VAL A 711 -45.20 -72.41 -10.36
N ARG A 712 -45.07 -71.18 -10.91
CA ARG A 712 -45.66 -69.85 -10.46
C ARG A 712 -45.05 -69.23 -9.18
N ARG A 713 -45.11 -67.91 -8.89
CA ARG A 713 -45.65 -66.64 -9.51
C ARG A 713 -44.81 -65.47 -8.90
N THR A 714 -44.30 -64.45 -9.61
CA THR A 714 -44.92 -63.17 -10.05
C THR A 714 -45.84 -62.46 -9.03
N PRO A 715 -45.92 -61.11 -8.95
CA PRO A 715 -45.58 -60.10 -9.98
C PRO A 715 -44.09 -60.01 -10.35
#